data_AF-A0A7J3ZNN1-F1
#
_entry.id   AF-A0A7J3ZNN1-F1
#
_cell.length_a   1.000
_cell.length_b   1.000
_cell.length_c   1.000
_cell.angle_alpha   90.00
_cell.angle_beta   90.00
_cell.angle_gamma   90.00
#
_symmetry.space_group_name_H-M   'P 1'
#
loop_
_entity.id
_entity.type
_entity.pdbx_description
1 polymer ?
#
loop_
_entity_poly.entity_id
_entity_poly.type
_entity_poly.pdbx_seq_one_letter_code
_entity_poly.pdbx_strand_id
1 'polypeptide(L)'
;MYYEDKEDEFTGQWWYNRPRLRKIFSPLLYLTSWQYRLWRFLQKPPEKRKAEVEKKAKAIRKRMDFPRVVKADLVGRDEEFERVLLSAYYHIFRDPEIRKSSPVPPPKVFILKGSSGSGKTFFAEACQREIFEAGLKYGLIVYYASLRPEEVYTMWYGRSAQQLSAFFEAAFQRPSVILIDEFQAFGSRFTSSTEVGMEEKRVQTVFLEKIDDLQKKNYRCILLISTNEYETITETLRRRGIVGTIDLDSGITKPMLIEIARRNCQKYGLDHLNPREIVEVLEDTLRSVGGTKLTPADVCNAFDIVVSEKYKPIQRKLIDRILLRARDDSQAETIMKNVNLGDFRVAARKLKSYTSAEKTEAAKRATIRIYPKERYSDVGGLHGIKEEIIKEISLALDADLAVKAGYQPPKGFIFYGPPGTGKTLLAKAIAGENNVWFYNINGPSILQGHYGDPEKTIRDIFEDARKNAPAIIFFDEIDAIAPRRGTHDPVVDRVVSQLLTEMDGFTPLTNVVVIGATNRIEVLDPALLERFTRHFEFTYPKNKEEKLEIIEIHLRRYKHHIEKGLTSNDILRIFEKKILSPRKIADTIDDANRLRTKELEACYRLVQAMKYKPEKVEEIKKLYENDLERLFTVLKVNPNDPDLLKILEKVEPDNYPLKLYHFEKALERTYDEAVEEAQKMMLETVRIQKPEVGKSYGLIALGERGEAGGFVGVIEVVVNPKGSGKIHVVGSEVGESILASAYDAFIYINSISDWRFKDHDVYIEIVTPAKGMEKQIIGPGIMRSPVSGPSAGLAIAVAMLSAFTGVEVDPTVVMTGAITALGEVWPVGGLDYRGMGKIEAALSDQYARILILPRYNYERLKSFETEKLLLERGIKMIPVQTFLEAASIALLNFDKVKEFILKTDNTQASSQQINYKD
;
A
#
# COMPACT_ATOMS: atom_id res chain seq x y z
N MET A 1 -40.21 -52.91 -23.54
CA MET A 1 -40.30 -51.49 -23.13
C MET A 1 -38.92 -50.84 -23.14
N TYR A 2 -38.30 -50.76 -24.33
CA TYR A 2 -37.05 -50.05 -24.56
C TYR A 2 -37.45 -48.86 -25.43
N TYR A 3 -37.55 -47.63 -24.90
CA TYR A 3 -37.53 -46.33 -25.63
C TYR A 3 -38.18 -45.13 -24.89
N GLU A 4 -38.59 -45.20 -23.62
CA GLU A 4 -39.32 -44.06 -23.00
C GLU A 4 -38.47 -42.92 -22.40
N ASP A 5 -37.16 -43.09 -22.18
CA ASP A 5 -36.31 -42.00 -21.61
C ASP A 5 -35.73 -41.02 -22.65
N LYS A 6 -36.13 -41.15 -23.93
CA LYS A 6 -35.69 -40.23 -25.01
C LYS A 6 -36.54 -38.97 -25.14
N GLU A 7 -37.66 -38.88 -24.42
CA GLU A 7 -38.72 -37.94 -24.80
C GLU A 7 -38.60 -36.55 -24.14
N ASP A 8 -37.95 -36.40 -22.98
CA ASP A 8 -37.95 -35.12 -22.26
C ASP A 8 -37.07 -34.01 -22.87
N GLU A 9 -36.15 -34.32 -23.78
CA GLU A 9 -35.19 -33.32 -24.28
C GLU A 9 -35.81 -32.40 -25.36
N PHE A 10 -36.76 -32.92 -26.13
CA PHE A 10 -37.36 -32.20 -27.24
C PHE A 10 -38.83 -31.85 -26.99
N THR A 11 -39.47 -32.38 -25.95
CA THR A 11 -40.87 -32.11 -25.57
C THR A 11 -41.15 -30.62 -25.35
N GLY A 12 -40.16 -29.82 -24.93
CA GLY A 12 -40.28 -28.36 -24.81
C GLY A 12 -40.22 -27.60 -26.15
N GLN A 13 -39.92 -28.27 -27.27
CA GLN A 13 -39.80 -27.64 -28.58
C GLN A 13 -41.12 -27.73 -29.36
N TRP A 14 -41.63 -26.58 -29.79
CA TRP A 14 -42.90 -26.51 -30.53
C TRP A 14 -42.91 -27.38 -31.79
N TRP A 15 -41.76 -27.53 -32.45
CA TRP A 15 -41.61 -28.35 -33.66
C TRP A 15 -41.53 -29.85 -33.35
N TYR A 16 -41.21 -30.27 -32.13
CA TYR A 16 -41.14 -31.68 -31.78
C TYR A 16 -42.54 -32.29 -31.64
N ASN A 17 -43.43 -31.60 -30.91
CA ASN A 17 -44.81 -32.02 -30.66
C ASN A 17 -45.75 -31.77 -31.86
N ARG A 18 -45.28 -31.09 -32.93
CA ARG A 18 -46.07 -30.78 -34.14
C ARG A 18 -45.41 -31.30 -35.42
N PRO A 19 -45.55 -32.61 -35.75
CA PRO A 19 -44.82 -33.26 -36.84
C PRO A 19 -45.07 -32.65 -38.23
N ARG A 20 -46.30 -32.14 -38.48
CA ARG A 20 -46.67 -31.49 -39.75
C ARG A 20 -45.92 -30.18 -39.95
N LEU A 21 -45.91 -29.32 -38.92
CA LEU A 21 -45.17 -28.05 -38.97
C LEU A 21 -43.66 -28.27 -39.01
N ARG A 22 -43.15 -29.29 -38.31
CA ARG A 22 -41.73 -29.70 -38.37
C ARG A 22 -41.27 -30.01 -39.80
N LYS A 23 -42.14 -30.62 -40.61
CA LYS A 23 -41.83 -30.98 -42.00
C LYS A 23 -41.82 -29.73 -42.89
N ILE A 24 -42.78 -28.82 -42.69
CA ILE A 24 -42.90 -27.55 -43.44
C ILE A 24 -41.70 -26.65 -43.15
N PHE A 25 -41.35 -26.46 -41.88
CA PHE A 25 -40.24 -25.60 -41.47
C PHE A 25 -38.89 -26.34 -41.43
N SER A 26 -38.79 -27.56 -41.93
CA SER A 26 -37.57 -28.38 -41.87
C SER A 26 -36.32 -27.67 -42.42
N PRO A 27 -36.35 -26.99 -43.58
CA PRO A 27 -35.19 -26.27 -44.10
C PRO A 27 -34.76 -25.11 -43.19
N LEU A 28 -35.74 -24.35 -42.69
CA LEU A 28 -35.52 -23.20 -41.82
C LEU A 28 -34.97 -23.65 -40.45
N LEU A 29 -35.59 -24.68 -39.86
CA LEU A 29 -35.15 -25.29 -38.60
C LEU A 29 -33.76 -25.91 -38.70
N TYR A 30 -33.39 -26.46 -39.86
CA TYR A 30 -32.05 -27.01 -40.06
C TYR A 30 -30.97 -25.91 -40.08
N LEU A 31 -31.32 -24.69 -40.52
CA LEU A 31 -30.43 -23.53 -40.49
C LEU A 31 -30.38 -22.86 -39.12
N THR A 32 -31.53 -22.70 -38.45
CA THR A 32 -31.65 -21.85 -37.26
C THR A 32 -31.60 -22.61 -35.94
N SER A 33 -32.02 -23.88 -35.89
CA SER A 33 -32.09 -24.66 -34.65
C SER A 33 -31.03 -25.75 -34.60
N TRP A 34 -30.08 -25.61 -33.66
CA TRP A 34 -29.13 -26.69 -33.36
C TRP A 34 -29.82 -27.92 -32.78
N GLN A 35 -30.86 -27.75 -31.95
CA GLN A 35 -31.63 -28.86 -31.36
C GLN A 35 -32.33 -29.70 -32.44
N TYR A 36 -32.84 -29.06 -33.49
CA TYR A 36 -33.42 -29.78 -34.64
C TYR A 36 -32.35 -30.52 -35.45
N ARG A 37 -31.16 -29.91 -35.66
CA ARG A 37 -30.02 -30.58 -36.28
C ARG A 37 -29.57 -31.80 -35.48
N LEU A 38 -29.48 -31.67 -34.15
CA LEU A 38 -29.17 -32.77 -33.24
C LEU A 38 -30.23 -33.86 -33.31
N TRP A 39 -31.51 -33.50 -33.23
CA TRP A 39 -32.64 -34.44 -33.35
C TRP A 39 -32.60 -35.23 -34.66
N ARG A 40 -32.45 -34.55 -35.80
CA ARG A 40 -32.33 -35.18 -37.13
C ARG A 40 -31.07 -36.04 -37.23
N PHE A 41 -29.98 -35.63 -36.60
CA PHE A 41 -28.74 -36.38 -36.55
C PHE A 41 -28.88 -37.65 -35.70
N LEU A 42 -29.52 -37.59 -34.54
CA LEU A 42 -29.80 -38.74 -33.64
C LEU A 42 -30.71 -39.80 -34.27
N GLN A 43 -31.49 -39.46 -35.28
CA GLN A 43 -32.30 -40.42 -36.06
C GLN A 43 -31.48 -41.29 -37.04
N LYS A 44 -30.22 -40.93 -37.32
CA LYS A 44 -29.37 -41.74 -38.20
C LYS A 44 -28.95 -43.05 -37.51
N PRO A 45 -28.73 -44.14 -38.27
CA PRO A 45 -28.18 -45.38 -37.73
C PRO A 45 -26.88 -45.12 -36.95
N PRO A 46 -26.64 -45.82 -35.81
CA PRO A 46 -25.47 -45.59 -34.96
C PRO A 46 -24.13 -45.59 -35.71
N GLU A 47 -23.96 -46.51 -36.67
CA GLU A 47 -22.74 -46.63 -37.48
C GLU A 47 -22.47 -45.39 -38.34
N LYS A 48 -23.52 -44.85 -39.00
CA LYS A 48 -23.41 -43.63 -39.81
C LYS A 48 -23.12 -42.40 -38.95
N ARG A 49 -23.67 -42.34 -37.73
CA ARG A 49 -23.38 -41.26 -36.77
C ARG A 49 -21.92 -41.27 -36.34
N LYS A 50 -21.39 -42.45 -35.97
CA LYS A 50 -19.98 -42.62 -35.58
C LYS A 50 -19.04 -42.20 -36.70
N ALA A 51 -19.29 -42.63 -37.94
CA ALA A 51 -18.44 -42.28 -39.08
C ALA A 51 -18.43 -40.77 -39.39
N GLU A 52 -19.59 -40.09 -39.33
CA GLU A 52 -19.68 -38.64 -39.57
C GLU A 52 -19.00 -37.81 -38.47
N VAL A 53 -19.13 -38.25 -37.23
CA VAL A 53 -18.52 -37.62 -36.06
C VAL A 53 -17.01 -37.84 -36.04
N GLU A 54 -16.53 -39.04 -36.38
CA GLU A 54 -15.10 -39.34 -36.50
C GLU A 54 -14.43 -38.48 -37.59
N LYS A 55 -15.11 -38.24 -38.71
CA LYS A 55 -14.61 -37.34 -39.76
C LYS A 55 -14.41 -35.91 -39.26
N LYS A 56 -15.34 -35.39 -38.43
CA LYS A 56 -15.23 -34.06 -37.81
C LYS A 56 -14.18 -34.05 -36.70
N ALA A 57 -14.07 -35.12 -35.91
CA ALA A 57 -13.07 -35.26 -34.85
C ALA A 57 -11.64 -35.18 -35.39
N LYS A 58 -11.35 -35.75 -36.57
CA LYS A 58 -10.03 -35.62 -37.22
C LYS A 58 -9.57 -34.18 -37.43
N ALA A 59 -10.49 -33.26 -37.71
CA ALA A 59 -10.15 -31.84 -37.85
C ALA A 59 -9.97 -31.16 -36.48
N ILE A 60 -10.74 -31.58 -35.47
CA ILE A 60 -10.67 -31.04 -34.10
C ILE A 60 -9.38 -31.46 -33.40
N ARG A 61 -8.97 -32.74 -33.51
CA ARG A 61 -7.72 -33.27 -32.93
C ARG A 61 -6.45 -32.57 -33.44
N LYS A 62 -6.51 -31.91 -34.61
CA LYS A 62 -5.39 -31.17 -35.22
C LYS A 62 -5.28 -29.72 -34.74
N ARG A 63 -6.27 -29.21 -34.02
CA ARG A 63 -6.24 -27.83 -33.54
C ARG A 63 -5.22 -27.67 -32.42
N MET A 64 -4.66 -26.47 -32.29
CA MET A 64 -3.64 -26.19 -31.27
C MET A 64 -4.18 -26.23 -29.84
N ASP A 65 -5.47 -25.95 -29.67
CA ASP A 65 -6.22 -25.88 -28.41
C ASP A 65 -6.78 -27.24 -27.95
N PHE A 66 -6.55 -28.32 -28.71
CA PHE A 66 -7.06 -29.64 -28.33
C PHE A 66 -6.32 -30.20 -27.10
N PRO A 67 -7.02 -30.68 -26.05
CA PRO A 67 -6.40 -31.25 -24.86
C PRO A 67 -5.41 -32.36 -25.19
N ARG A 68 -4.17 -32.22 -24.71
CA ARG A 68 -3.06 -33.11 -25.10
C ARG A 68 -2.89 -34.30 -24.17
N VAL A 69 -3.28 -34.13 -22.91
CA VAL A 69 -3.12 -35.12 -21.85
C VAL A 69 -4.07 -36.30 -22.05
N VAL A 70 -3.57 -37.53 -22.02
CA VAL A 70 -4.37 -38.76 -22.05
C VAL A 70 -4.55 -39.37 -20.67
N LYS A 71 -5.55 -40.24 -20.47
CA LYS A 71 -5.74 -40.97 -19.20
C LYS A 71 -4.46 -41.67 -18.72
N ALA A 72 -3.71 -42.27 -19.65
CA ALA A 72 -2.47 -42.97 -19.31
C ALA A 72 -1.40 -42.06 -18.68
N ASP A 73 -1.46 -40.76 -18.94
CA ASP A 73 -0.53 -39.77 -18.37
C ASP A 73 -0.85 -39.44 -16.90
N LEU A 74 -2.10 -39.68 -16.46
CA LEU A 74 -2.49 -39.53 -15.05
C LEU A 74 -1.96 -40.71 -14.24
N VAL A 75 -1.31 -40.40 -13.11
CA VAL A 75 -0.72 -41.39 -12.22
C VAL A 75 -1.48 -41.37 -10.89
N GLY A 76 -2.07 -42.51 -10.50
CA GLY A 76 -2.67 -42.69 -9.17
C GLY A 76 -3.90 -41.81 -8.90
N ARG A 77 -4.64 -41.43 -9.94
CA ARG A 77 -5.85 -40.58 -9.87
C ARG A 77 -7.07 -41.23 -10.50
N ASP A 78 -7.07 -42.55 -10.57
CA ASP A 78 -8.11 -43.30 -11.27
C ASP A 78 -9.49 -43.12 -10.62
N GLU A 79 -9.56 -43.12 -9.28
CA GLU A 79 -10.83 -42.94 -8.57
C GLU A 79 -11.45 -41.55 -8.82
N GLU A 80 -10.65 -40.48 -8.71
CA GLU A 80 -11.14 -39.12 -8.94
C GLU A 80 -11.53 -38.91 -10.40
N PHE A 81 -10.76 -39.50 -11.32
CA PHE A 81 -11.06 -39.47 -12.75
C PHE A 81 -12.35 -40.21 -13.09
N GLU A 82 -12.56 -41.39 -12.51
CA GLU A 82 -13.76 -42.19 -12.70
C GLU A 82 -15.02 -41.49 -12.17
N ARG A 83 -14.91 -40.72 -11.08
CA ARG A 83 -16.04 -39.90 -10.59
C ARG A 83 -16.49 -38.87 -11.62
N VAL A 84 -15.55 -38.18 -12.28
CA VAL A 84 -15.88 -37.19 -13.33
C VAL A 84 -16.45 -37.89 -14.57
N LEU A 85 -15.88 -39.03 -14.96
CA LEU A 85 -16.39 -39.81 -16.07
C LEU A 85 -17.81 -40.33 -15.80
N LEU A 86 -18.09 -40.88 -14.63
CA LEU A 86 -19.43 -41.34 -14.25
C LEU A 86 -20.47 -40.24 -14.44
N SER A 87 -20.15 -39.01 -14.03
CA SER A 87 -20.99 -37.84 -14.30
C SER A 87 -21.16 -37.57 -15.80
N ALA A 88 -20.12 -37.74 -16.62
CA ALA A 88 -20.21 -37.57 -18.06
C ALA A 88 -21.12 -38.63 -18.71
N TYR A 89 -21.00 -39.89 -18.29
CA TYR A 89 -21.88 -40.97 -18.74
C TYR A 89 -23.34 -40.72 -18.33
N TYR A 90 -23.58 -40.21 -17.13
CA TYR A 90 -24.94 -39.92 -16.66
C TYR A 90 -25.58 -38.67 -17.31
N HIS A 91 -24.85 -37.55 -17.38
CA HIS A 91 -25.39 -36.24 -17.80
C HIS A 91 -25.21 -35.95 -19.28
N ILE A 92 -24.01 -36.21 -19.83
CA ILE A 92 -23.67 -35.89 -21.22
C ILE A 92 -24.14 -36.99 -22.16
N PHE A 93 -23.67 -38.22 -21.95
CA PHE A 93 -24.00 -39.36 -22.81
C PHE A 93 -25.38 -39.93 -22.53
N ARG A 94 -25.87 -39.77 -21.29
CA ARG A 94 -27.15 -40.30 -20.80
C ARG A 94 -27.25 -41.80 -21.00
N ASP A 95 -26.20 -42.50 -20.58
CA ASP A 95 -26.13 -43.95 -20.73
C ASP A 95 -27.28 -44.63 -19.95
N PRO A 96 -28.10 -45.49 -20.60
CA PRO A 96 -29.25 -46.10 -19.96
C PRO A 96 -28.89 -47.05 -18.82
N GLU A 97 -27.75 -47.73 -18.87
CA GLU A 97 -27.34 -48.66 -17.80
C GLU A 97 -26.93 -47.87 -16.57
N ILE A 98 -26.08 -46.86 -16.75
CA ILE A 98 -25.60 -45.99 -15.66
C ILE A 98 -26.75 -45.25 -14.98
N ARG A 99 -27.72 -44.73 -15.74
CA ARG A 99 -28.89 -44.03 -15.17
C ARG A 99 -29.82 -44.95 -14.38
N LYS A 100 -29.95 -46.21 -14.79
CA LYS A 100 -30.74 -47.21 -14.03
C LYS A 100 -30.02 -47.66 -12.77
N SER A 101 -28.69 -47.81 -12.82
CA SER A 101 -27.88 -48.22 -11.67
C SER A 101 -27.62 -47.10 -10.66
N SER A 102 -27.78 -45.83 -11.04
CA SER A 102 -27.56 -44.67 -10.18
C SER A 102 -28.89 -43.96 -9.87
N PRO A 103 -29.57 -44.31 -8.75
CA PRO A 103 -30.86 -43.73 -8.37
C PRO A 103 -30.76 -42.24 -8.00
N VAL A 104 -29.57 -41.76 -7.63
CA VAL A 104 -29.27 -40.35 -7.38
C VAL A 104 -28.34 -39.84 -8.49
N PRO A 105 -28.64 -38.71 -9.14
CA PRO A 105 -27.78 -38.15 -10.17
C PRO A 105 -26.42 -37.72 -9.57
N PRO A 106 -25.29 -38.10 -10.18
CA PRO A 106 -23.97 -37.64 -9.74
C PRO A 106 -23.80 -36.13 -9.98
N PRO A 107 -22.80 -35.46 -9.37
CA PRO A 107 -22.64 -34.00 -9.49
C PRO A 107 -22.29 -33.57 -10.93
N LYS A 108 -22.85 -32.44 -11.38
CA LYS A 108 -22.50 -31.80 -12.67
C LYS A 108 -21.32 -30.82 -12.58
N VAL A 109 -21.06 -30.32 -11.38
CA VAL A 109 -20.02 -29.32 -11.10
C VAL A 109 -19.00 -29.97 -10.18
N PHE A 110 -17.72 -29.90 -10.56
CA PHE A 110 -16.60 -30.38 -9.78
C PHE A 110 -15.65 -29.25 -9.45
N ILE A 111 -15.31 -29.09 -8.17
CA ILE A 111 -14.25 -28.19 -7.71
C ILE A 111 -12.99 -29.02 -7.51
N LEU A 112 -11.95 -28.72 -8.28
CA LEU A 112 -10.61 -29.27 -8.16
C LEU A 112 -9.81 -28.37 -7.21
N LYS A 113 -9.64 -28.81 -5.96
CA LYS A 113 -8.85 -28.09 -4.96
C LYS A 113 -7.46 -28.69 -4.81
N GLY A 114 -6.49 -27.83 -4.56
CA GLY A 114 -5.14 -28.23 -4.15
C GLY A 114 -4.13 -27.11 -4.35
N SER A 115 -2.94 -27.27 -3.81
CA SER A 115 -1.79 -26.39 -3.90
C SER A 115 -1.33 -26.18 -5.34
N SER A 116 -0.56 -25.11 -5.57
CA SER A 116 0.09 -24.89 -6.87
C SER A 116 0.98 -26.10 -7.21
N GLY A 117 0.91 -26.58 -8.45
CA GLY A 117 1.69 -27.74 -8.89
C GLY A 117 1.09 -29.12 -8.59
N SER A 118 -0.08 -29.21 -7.94
CA SER A 118 -0.77 -30.49 -7.69
C SER A 118 -1.34 -31.19 -8.94
N GLY A 119 -1.37 -30.50 -10.09
CA GLY A 119 -1.80 -31.06 -11.37
C GLY A 119 -3.28 -30.83 -11.73
N LYS A 120 -3.93 -29.79 -11.17
CA LYS A 120 -5.35 -29.45 -11.44
C LYS A 120 -5.68 -29.29 -12.93
N THR A 121 -4.97 -28.41 -13.65
CA THR A 121 -5.18 -28.17 -15.09
C THR A 121 -4.90 -29.44 -15.89
N PHE A 122 -3.84 -30.16 -15.54
CA PHE A 122 -3.45 -31.43 -16.17
C PHE A 122 -4.54 -32.50 -16.04
N PHE A 123 -5.12 -32.64 -14.84
CA PHE A 123 -6.25 -33.53 -14.58
C PHE A 123 -7.51 -33.13 -15.37
N ALA A 124 -7.83 -31.84 -15.40
CA ALA A 124 -8.98 -31.35 -16.14
C ALA A 124 -8.85 -31.55 -17.66
N GLU A 125 -7.68 -31.32 -18.25
CA GLU A 125 -7.41 -31.59 -19.66
C GLU A 125 -7.57 -33.07 -20.01
N ALA A 126 -7.08 -33.97 -19.16
CA ALA A 126 -7.26 -35.41 -19.34
C ALA A 126 -8.75 -35.80 -19.34
N CYS A 127 -9.53 -35.25 -18.41
CA CYS A 127 -10.99 -35.44 -18.36
C CYS A 127 -11.67 -34.92 -19.63
N GLN A 128 -11.34 -33.70 -20.08
CA GLN A 128 -11.89 -33.13 -21.32
C GLN A 128 -11.60 -34.02 -22.53
N ARG A 129 -10.36 -34.52 -22.66
CA ARG A 129 -9.96 -35.38 -23.76
C ARG A 129 -10.69 -36.72 -23.74
N GLU A 130 -10.74 -37.39 -22.60
CA GLU A 130 -11.37 -38.71 -22.49
C GLU A 130 -12.88 -38.63 -22.72
N ILE A 131 -13.54 -37.60 -22.20
CA ILE A 131 -14.97 -37.37 -22.44
C ILE A 131 -15.22 -37.05 -23.93
N PHE A 132 -14.33 -36.30 -24.57
CA PHE A 132 -14.41 -36.08 -26.02
C PHE A 132 -14.35 -37.40 -26.79
N GLU A 133 -13.35 -38.24 -26.52
CA GLU A 133 -13.14 -39.52 -27.19
C GLU A 133 -14.26 -40.53 -26.89
N ALA A 134 -14.73 -40.60 -25.64
CA ALA A 134 -15.87 -41.40 -25.25
C ALA A 134 -17.15 -40.96 -25.99
N GLY A 135 -17.35 -39.65 -26.15
CA GLY A 135 -18.47 -39.09 -26.91
C GLY A 135 -18.53 -39.59 -28.35
N LEU A 136 -17.39 -39.73 -29.03
CA LEU A 136 -17.34 -40.24 -30.40
C LEU A 136 -17.92 -41.66 -30.50
N LYS A 137 -17.72 -42.51 -29.47
CA LYS A 137 -18.29 -43.87 -29.40
C LYS A 137 -19.82 -43.86 -29.33
N TYR A 138 -20.42 -42.81 -28.76
CA TYR A 138 -21.87 -42.58 -28.75
C TYR A 138 -22.36 -41.81 -29.99
N GLY A 139 -21.45 -41.48 -30.91
CA GLY A 139 -21.72 -40.64 -32.06
C GLY A 139 -22.06 -39.21 -31.66
N LEU A 140 -21.46 -38.67 -30.61
CA LEU A 140 -21.63 -37.31 -30.13
C LEU A 140 -20.30 -36.56 -30.21
N ILE A 141 -20.33 -35.30 -30.63
CA ILE A 141 -19.18 -34.41 -30.47
C ILE A 141 -19.39 -33.65 -29.18
N VAL A 142 -18.57 -33.94 -28.18
CA VAL A 142 -18.53 -33.14 -26.95
C VAL A 142 -17.65 -31.93 -27.20
N TYR A 143 -18.14 -30.76 -26.86
CA TYR A 143 -17.37 -29.53 -26.92
C TYR A 143 -16.53 -29.38 -25.66
N TYR A 144 -15.27 -28.98 -25.80
CA TYR A 144 -14.41 -28.63 -24.68
C TYR A 144 -14.16 -27.12 -24.73
N ALA A 145 -14.12 -26.49 -23.56
CA ALA A 145 -13.70 -25.10 -23.42
C ALA A 145 -12.95 -24.93 -22.11
N SER A 146 -11.87 -24.15 -22.16
CA SER A 146 -11.22 -23.62 -20.98
C SER A 146 -11.50 -22.13 -20.94
N LEU A 147 -11.76 -21.59 -19.75
CA LEU A 147 -11.94 -20.18 -19.51
C LEU A 147 -11.00 -19.76 -18.39
N ARG A 148 -10.18 -18.73 -18.64
CA ARG A 148 -9.40 -18.09 -17.60
C ARG A 148 -10.04 -16.77 -17.18
N PRO A 149 -10.05 -16.41 -15.89
CA PRO A 149 -10.64 -15.17 -15.39
C PRO A 149 -10.14 -13.92 -16.13
N GLU A 150 -8.86 -13.89 -16.47
CA GLU A 150 -8.19 -12.84 -17.25
C GLU A 150 -8.82 -12.60 -18.63
N GLU A 151 -9.44 -13.63 -19.22
CA GLU A 151 -10.09 -13.56 -20.53
C GLU A 151 -11.52 -12.98 -20.45
N VAL A 152 -12.07 -12.88 -19.23
CA VAL A 152 -13.45 -12.40 -18.97
C VAL A 152 -13.46 -10.93 -18.61
N TYR A 153 -12.45 -10.45 -17.88
CA TYR A 153 -12.41 -9.07 -17.41
C TYR A 153 -11.99 -8.10 -18.53
N THR A 154 -12.77 -7.05 -18.73
CA THR A 154 -12.46 -5.99 -19.69
C THR A 154 -12.53 -4.61 -19.03
N MET A 155 -11.86 -3.61 -19.61
CA MET A 155 -11.93 -2.22 -19.13
C MET A 155 -13.31 -1.57 -19.31
N TRP A 156 -14.28 -2.26 -19.94
CA TRP A 156 -15.57 -1.70 -20.30
C TRP A 156 -16.68 -2.24 -19.39
N TYR A 157 -17.26 -1.33 -18.61
CA TYR A 157 -18.27 -1.66 -17.60
C TYR A 157 -19.44 -2.48 -18.15
N GLY A 158 -19.68 -3.66 -17.55
CA GLY A 158 -20.81 -4.54 -17.87
C GLY A 158 -20.59 -5.49 -19.04
N ARG A 159 -19.51 -5.31 -19.83
CA ARG A 159 -19.15 -6.20 -20.93
C ARG A 159 -18.63 -7.55 -20.41
N SER A 160 -17.97 -7.56 -19.26
CA SER A 160 -17.40 -8.77 -18.64
C SER A 160 -18.49 -9.79 -18.26
N ALA A 161 -19.58 -9.32 -17.64
CA ALA A 161 -20.72 -10.16 -17.28
C ALA A 161 -21.47 -10.70 -18.52
N GLN A 162 -21.60 -9.87 -19.57
CA GLN A 162 -22.20 -10.30 -20.85
C GLN A 162 -21.34 -11.35 -21.56
N GLN A 163 -20.02 -11.20 -21.57
CA GLN A 163 -19.10 -12.18 -22.14
C GLN A 163 -19.18 -13.51 -21.40
N LEU A 164 -19.22 -13.49 -20.07
CA LEU A 164 -19.39 -14.69 -19.27
C LEU A 164 -20.74 -15.38 -19.55
N SER A 165 -21.83 -14.60 -19.63
CA SER A 165 -23.15 -15.15 -19.96
C SER A 165 -23.17 -15.77 -21.36
N ALA A 166 -22.59 -15.09 -22.36
CA ALA A 166 -22.50 -15.57 -23.73
C ALA A 166 -21.67 -16.86 -23.83
N PHE A 167 -20.57 -16.96 -23.07
CA PHE A 167 -19.75 -18.17 -22.97
C PHE A 167 -20.57 -19.36 -22.46
N PHE A 168 -21.26 -19.20 -21.33
CA PHE A 168 -22.09 -20.27 -20.76
C PHE A 168 -23.27 -20.64 -21.65
N GLU A 169 -23.93 -19.66 -22.29
CA GLU A 169 -25.02 -19.93 -23.22
C GLU A 169 -24.55 -20.74 -24.43
N ALA A 170 -23.41 -20.38 -25.02
CA ALA A 170 -22.81 -21.13 -26.11
C ALA A 170 -22.35 -22.54 -25.69
N ALA A 171 -21.97 -22.72 -24.42
CA ALA A 171 -21.56 -24.01 -23.88
C ALA A 171 -22.76 -24.91 -23.53
N PHE A 172 -23.81 -24.37 -22.91
CA PHE A 172 -25.02 -25.12 -22.49
C PHE A 172 -25.87 -25.59 -23.67
N GLN A 173 -25.81 -24.89 -24.81
CA GLN A 173 -26.53 -25.27 -26.02
C GLN A 173 -26.02 -26.54 -26.70
N ARG A 174 -24.89 -27.11 -26.28
CA ARG A 174 -24.29 -28.32 -26.86
C ARG A 174 -23.72 -29.24 -25.77
N PRO A 175 -23.48 -30.54 -26.06
CA PRO A 175 -22.81 -31.41 -25.11
C PRO A 175 -21.42 -30.84 -24.84
N SER A 176 -21.08 -30.53 -23.59
CA SER A 176 -19.85 -29.81 -23.29
C SER A 176 -19.19 -30.19 -21.97
N VAL A 177 -17.87 -30.02 -21.91
CA VAL A 177 -17.06 -30.06 -20.68
C VAL A 177 -16.30 -28.75 -20.60
N ILE A 178 -16.62 -27.97 -19.58
CA ILE A 178 -16.06 -26.64 -19.34
C ILE A 178 -15.03 -26.76 -18.23
N LEU A 179 -13.84 -26.20 -18.43
CA LEU A 179 -12.85 -25.93 -17.40
C LEU A 179 -12.83 -24.43 -17.12
N ILE A 180 -12.88 -24.07 -15.85
CA ILE A 180 -12.53 -22.74 -15.36
C ILE A 180 -11.27 -22.90 -14.55
N ASP A 181 -10.18 -22.34 -15.06
CA ASP A 181 -8.87 -22.43 -14.41
C ASP A 181 -8.65 -21.22 -13.51
N GLU A 182 -7.97 -21.39 -12.38
CA GLU A 182 -7.61 -20.30 -11.44
C GLU A 182 -8.80 -19.49 -10.93
N PHE A 183 -9.85 -20.18 -10.49
CA PHE A 183 -11.10 -19.55 -10.06
C PHE A 183 -10.92 -18.50 -8.94
N GLN A 184 -9.87 -18.58 -8.12
CA GLN A 184 -9.56 -17.57 -7.10
C GLN A 184 -9.45 -16.14 -7.67
N ALA A 185 -9.04 -15.97 -8.94
CA ALA A 185 -8.97 -14.64 -9.55
C ALA A 185 -10.34 -14.04 -9.88
N PHE A 186 -11.44 -14.80 -9.83
CA PHE A 186 -12.79 -14.23 -9.86
C PHE A 186 -13.20 -13.60 -8.51
N GLY A 187 -12.41 -13.77 -7.43
CA GLY A 187 -12.81 -13.37 -6.08
C GLY A 187 -11.78 -12.64 -5.22
N SER A 188 -10.62 -12.28 -5.75
CA SER A 188 -9.54 -11.65 -4.97
C SER A 188 -9.68 -10.13 -4.77
N ARG A 189 -10.78 -9.48 -5.17
CA ARG A 189 -10.93 -8.01 -5.18
C ARG A 189 -12.22 -7.48 -4.52
N PHE A 190 -12.79 -8.24 -3.59
CA PHE A 190 -14.05 -7.87 -2.93
C PHE A 190 -13.89 -6.91 -1.75
N THR A 191 -13.56 -5.64 -1.96
CA THR A 191 -13.85 -4.56 -0.98
C THR A 191 -13.74 -3.17 -1.61
N SER A 192 -14.48 -2.89 -2.67
CA SER A 192 -14.65 -1.50 -3.10
C SER A 192 -16.08 -1.20 -3.52
N SER A 193 -16.59 -0.04 -3.11
CA SER A 193 -17.78 0.63 -3.62
C SER A 193 -17.53 1.33 -4.97
N THR A 194 -16.38 1.04 -5.60
CA THR A 194 -16.02 1.55 -6.92
C THR A 194 -16.80 0.82 -8.02
N GLU A 195 -16.88 1.42 -9.22
CA GLU A 195 -17.50 0.80 -10.39
C GLU A 195 -16.89 -0.59 -10.71
N VAL A 196 -15.58 -0.77 -10.48
CA VAL A 196 -14.88 -2.06 -10.68
C VAL A 196 -15.40 -3.13 -9.71
N GLY A 197 -15.59 -2.79 -8.43
CA GLY A 197 -16.16 -3.71 -7.43
C GLY A 197 -17.63 -4.08 -7.68
N MET A 198 -18.41 -3.17 -8.28
CA MET A 198 -19.77 -3.48 -8.74
C MET A 198 -19.78 -4.42 -9.95
N GLU A 199 -18.81 -4.30 -10.86
CA GLU A 199 -18.69 -5.21 -12.02
C GLU A 199 -18.28 -6.62 -11.60
N GLU A 200 -17.31 -6.77 -10.70
CA GLU A 200 -16.89 -8.07 -10.18
C GLU A 200 -18.01 -8.80 -9.44
N LYS A 201 -18.77 -8.06 -8.60
CA LYS A 201 -19.99 -8.62 -7.97
C LYS A 201 -21.00 -9.10 -9.01
N ARG A 202 -21.22 -8.33 -10.08
CA ARG A 202 -22.14 -8.75 -11.18
C ARG A 202 -21.64 -9.99 -11.91
N VAL A 203 -20.35 -10.07 -12.24
CA VAL A 203 -19.74 -11.25 -12.87
C VAL A 203 -19.94 -12.48 -11.99
N GLN A 204 -19.71 -12.36 -10.68
CA GLN A 204 -19.94 -13.44 -9.73
C GLN A 204 -21.42 -13.80 -9.59
N THR A 205 -22.34 -12.83 -9.56
CA THR A 205 -23.79 -13.08 -9.54
C THR A 205 -24.21 -13.87 -10.77
N VAL A 206 -23.82 -13.41 -11.97
CA VAL A 206 -24.11 -14.11 -13.23
C VAL A 206 -23.49 -15.52 -13.22
N PHE A 207 -22.27 -15.66 -12.72
CA PHE A 207 -21.62 -16.96 -12.59
C PHE A 207 -22.42 -17.95 -11.72
N LEU A 208 -22.84 -17.50 -10.54
CA LEU A 208 -23.64 -18.30 -9.60
C LEU A 208 -25.01 -18.65 -10.19
N GLU A 209 -25.65 -17.70 -10.88
CA GLU A 209 -26.89 -17.95 -11.63
C GLU A 209 -26.70 -19.02 -12.71
N LYS A 210 -25.60 -18.98 -13.46
CA LYS A 210 -25.31 -19.99 -14.49
C LYS A 210 -25.00 -21.37 -13.90
N ILE A 211 -24.34 -21.44 -12.75
CA ILE A 211 -24.17 -22.70 -12.01
C ILE A 211 -25.52 -23.26 -11.57
N ASP A 212 -26.40 -22.42 -11.04
CA ASP A 212 -27.75 -22.84 -10.64
C ASP A 212 -28.57 -23.33 -11.84
N ASP A 213 -28.47 -22.63 -12.96
CA ASP A 213 -29.07 -23.03 -14.23
C ASP A 213 -28.55 -24.40 -14.69
N LEU A 214 -27.23 -24.65 -14.57
CA LEU A 214 -26.61 -25.92 -14.92
C LEU A 214 -27.14 -27.08 -14.06
N GLN A 215 -27.37 -26.82 -12.78
CA GLN A 215 -27.90 -27.80 -11.83
C GLN A 215 -29.40 -28.07 -12.07
N LYS A 216 -30.22 -27.02 -12.17
CA LYS A 216 -31.69 -27.13 -12.30
C LYS A 216 -32.14 -27.60 -13.68
N LYS A 217 -31.48 -27.16 -14.75
CA LYS A 217 -31.88 -27.46 -16.13
C LYS A 217 -31.17 -28.73 -16.63
N ASN A 218 -31.80 -29.41 -17.60
CA ASN A 218 -31.30 -30.68 -18.13
C ASN A 218 -30.22 -30.51 -19.23
N TYR A 219 -29.25 -29.62 -19.00
CA TYR A 219 -28.14 -29.41 -19.92
C TYR A 219 -27.15 -30.59 -19.90
N ARG A 220 -26.64 -30.95 -21.09
CA ARG A 220 -25.56 -31.95 -21.27
C ARG A 220 -24.19 -31.31 -21.03
N CYS A 221 -23.97 -30.71 -19.86
CA CYS A 221 -22.75 -29.97 -19.58
C CYS A 221 -22.16 -30.40 -18.23
N ILE A 222 -20.83 -30.53 -18.18
CA ILE A 222 -20.06 -30.69 -16.95
C ILE A 222 -19.13 -29.49 -16.79
N LEU A 223 -19.04 -28.98 -15.56
CA LEU A 223 -18.20 -27.86 -15.20
C LEU A 223 -17.11 -28.30 -14.22
N LEU A 224 -15.85 -28.11 -14.58
CA LEU A 224 -14.68 -28.30 -13.74
C LEU A 224 -14.16 -26.91 -13.33
N ILE A 225 -13.95 -26.70 -12.05
CA ILE A 225 -13.47 -25.42 -11.49
C ILE A 225 -12.17 -25.71 -10.74
N SER A 226 -11.03 -25.20 -11.21
CA SER A 226 -9.76 -25.31 -10.48
C SER A 226 -9.58 -24.13 -9.52
N THR A 227 -9.08 -24.40 -8.31
CA THR A 227 -8.73 -23.35 -7.35
C THR A 227 -7.58 -23.77 -6.45
N ASN A 228 -6.74 -22.80 -6.08
CA ASN A 228 -5.74 -22.95 -5.01
C ASN A 228 -6.29 -22.53 -3.64
N GLU A 229 -7.34 -21.71 -3.61
CA GLU A 229 -7.92 -21.12 -2.41
C GLU A 229 -9.35 -21.62 -2.21
N TYR A 230 -9.49 -22.93 -1.99
CA TYR A 230 -10.81 -23.53 -1.80
C TYR A 230 -11.59 -22.91 -0.62
N GLU A 231 -10.87 -22.50 0.43
CA GLU A 231 -11.48 -21.93 1.64
C GLU A 231 -12.00 -20.50 1.47
N THR A 232 -11.57 -19.78 0.43
CA THR A 232 -12.04 -18.41 0.13
C THR A 232 -13.27 -18.39 -0.79
N ILE A 233 -13.55 -19.52 -1.45
CA ILE A 233 -14.78 -19.67 -2.24
C ILE A 233 -15.99 -19.43 -1.35
N THR A 234 -16.93 -18.60 -1.81
CA THR A 234 -18.10 -18.20 -1.05
C THR A 234 -18.81 -19.40 -0.44
N GLU A 235 -19.22 -19.27 0.83
CA GLU A 235 -19.92 -20.32 1.55
C GLU A 235 -21.20 -20.79 0.82
N THR A 236 -21.77 -19.93 -0.03
CA THR A 236 -22.89 -20.23 -0.95
C THR A 236 -22.57 -21.32 -1.98
N LEU A 237 -21.35 -21.38 -2.52
CA LEU A 237 -20.93 -22.46 -3.43
C LEU A 237 -20.62 -23.76 -2.68
N ARG A 238 -20.13 -23.65 -1.44
CA ARG A 238 -19.79 -24.80 -0.57
C ARG A 238 -21.01 -25.48 0.07
N ARG A 239 -22.02 -24.71 0.49
CA ARG A 239 -23.24 -25.21 1.17
C ARG A 239 -24.30 -25.81 0.23
N ARG A 240 -24.22 -25.55 -1.09
CA ARG A 240 -25.12 -26.13 -2.09
C ARG A 240 -24.67 -27.55 -2.40
N GLY A 241 -25.11 -28.53 -1.59
CA GLY A 241 -24.66 -29.93 -1.50
C GLY A 241 -24.78 -30.84 -2.75
N ILE A 242 -24.59 -30.32 -3.95
CA ILE A 242 -24.60 -31.05 -5.24
C ILE A 242 -23.31 -30.77 -6.05
N VAL A 243 -22.34 -30.06 -5.47
CA VAL A 243 -21.02 -29.84 -6.07
C VAL A 243 -20.06 -30.93 -5.61
N GLY A 244 -19.46 -31.65 -6.55
CA GLY A 244 -18.41 -32.62 -6.27
C GLY A 244 -17.11 -31.90 -5.92
N THR A 245 -16.43 -32.31 -4.86
CA THR A 245 -15.10 -31.79 -4.53
C THR A 245 -14.05 -32.87 -4.78
N ILE A 246 -12.97 -32.49 -5.47
CA ILE A 246 -11.83 -33.36 -5.77
C ILE A 246 -10.61 -32.72 -5.15
N ASP A 247 -10.03 -33.39 -4.17
CA ASP A 247 -8.83 -32.95 -3.46
C ASP A 247 -7.59 -33.56 -4.11
N LEU A 248 -6.88 -32.74 -4.88
CA LEU A 248 -5.67 -33.16 -5.56
C LEU A 248 -4.43 -33.05 -4.66
N ASP A 249 -4.50 -32.47 -3.46
CA ASP A 249 -3.36 -32.48 -2.52
C ASP A 249 -3.34 -33.74 -1.66
N SER A 250 -4.51 -34.15 -1.17
CA SER A 250 -4.64 -35.31 -0.28
C SER A 250 -4.27 -36.62 -0.98
N GLY A 251 -4.56 -36.75 -2.27
CA GLY A 251 -4.16 -37.92 -3.06
C GLY A 251 -2.71 -37.90 -3.58
N ILE A 252 -1.86 -36.92 -3.20
CA ILE A 252 -0.42 -36.98 -3.51
C ILE A 252 0.23 -38.02 -2.61
N THR A 253 0.57 -39.17 -3.19
CA THR A 253 1.24 -40.29 -2.52
C THR A 253 2.69 -40.44 -3.00
N LYS A 254 3.57 -40.94 -2.13
CA LYS A 254 4.98 -41.17 -2.48
C LYS A 254 5.14 -42.13 -3.69
N PRO A 255 4.39 -43.24 -3.81
CA PRO A 255 4.41 -44.08 -5.01
C PRO A 255 4.05 -43.34 -6.30
N MET A 256 3.10 -42.41 -6.26
CA MET A 256 2.74 -41.56 -7.41
C MET A 256 3.93 -40.70 -7.85
N LEU A 257 4.61 -40.04 -6.90
CA LEU A 257 5.79 -39.21 -7.20
C LEU A 257 6.95 -40.04 -7.78
N ILE A 258 7.16 -41.26 -7.28
CA ILE A 258 8.17 -42.20 -7.79
C ILE A 258 7.85 -42.62 -9.23
N GLU A 259 6.59 -42.90 -9.53
CA GLU A 259 6.16 -43.25 -10.90
C GLU A 259 6.30 -42.05 -11.85
N ILE A 260 6.00 -40.82 -11.41
CA ILE A 260 6.25 -39.61 -12.20
C ILE A 260 7.75 -39.41 -12.45
N ALA A 261 8.59 -39.61 -11.43
CA ALA A 261 10.04 -39.55 -11.59
C ALA A 261 10.54 -40.63 -12.56
N ARG A 262 9.99 -41.84 -12.50
CA ARG A 262 10.33 -42.96 -13.41
C ARG A 262 10.01 -42.60 -14.86
N ARG A 263 8.82 -42.05 -15.13
CA ARG A 263 8.44 -41.60 -16.49
C ARG A 263 9.33 -40.49 -17.01
N ASN A 264 9.73 -39.55 -16.14
CA ASN A 264 10.67 -38.50 -16.52
C ASN A 264 12.09 -39.06 -16.77
N CYS A 265 12.54 -40.06 -16.01
CA CYS A 265 13.81 -40.74 -16.27
C CYS A 265 13.80 -41.38 -17.66
N GLN A 266 12.74 -42.11 -18.02
CA GLN A 266 12.58 -42.71 -19.35
C GLN A 266 12.53 -41.65 -20.46
N LYS A 267 11.78 -40.56 -20.24
CA LYS A 267 11.66 -39.45 -21.19
C LYS A 267 13.01 -38.81 -21.52
N TYR A 268 13.88 -38.68 -20.53
CA TYR A 268 15.18 -38.00 -20.64
C TYR A 268 16.36 -38.97 -20.78
N GLY A 269 16.13 -40.28 -20.86
CA GLY A 269 17.20 -41.29 -20.98
C GLY A 269 18.10 -41.41 -19.74
N LEU A 270 17.52 -41.22 -18.53
CA LEU A 270 18.19 -41.26 -17.23
C LEU A 270 17.94 -42.58 -16.48
N ASP A 271 17.86 -43.69 -17.21
CA ASP A 271 17.49 -45.01 -16.66
C ASP A 271 18.51 -45.57 -15.66
N HIS A 272 19.71 -44.99 -15.58
CA HIS A 272 20.76 -45.35 -14.62
C HIS A 272 20.52 -44.81 -13.20
N LEU A 273 19.57 -43.87 -13.01
CA LEU A 273 19.24 -43.31 -11.71
C LEU A 273 17.99 -43.96 -11.12
N ASN A 274 18.01 -44.22 -9.81
CA ASN A 274 16.86 -44.77 -9.10
C ASN A 274 15.80 -43.66 -8.87
N PRO A 275 14.57 -43.77 -9.43
CA PRO A 275 13.54 -42.76 -9.26
C PRO A 275 13.13 -42.51 -7.80
N ARG A 276 13.25 -43.54 -6.95
CA ARG A 276 12.97 -43.41 -5.51
C ARG A 276 13.98 -42.51 -4.82
N GLU A 277 15.25 -42.67 -5.11
CA GLU A 277 16.33 -41.86 -4.54
C GLU A 277 16.24 -40.40 -5.02
N ILE A 278 15.82 -40.17 -6.26
CA ILE A 278 15.56 -38.82 -6.76
C ILE A 278 14.47 -38.15 -5.93
N VAL A 279 13.33 -38.81 -5.72
CA VAL A 279 12.21 -38.26 -4.92
C VAL A 279 12.66 -38.00 -3.49
N GLU A 280 13.41 -38.92 -2.87
CA GLU A 280 13.94 -38.74 -1.50
C GLU A 280 14.90 -37.55 -1.41
N VAL A 281 15.81 -37.38 -2.38
CA VAL A 281 16.71 -36.21 -2.45
C VAL A 281 15.94 -34.91 -2.61
N LEU A 282 14.90 -34.88 -3.43
CA LEU A 282 14.04 -33.70 -3.61
C LEU A 282 13.27 -33.38 -2.31
N GLU A 283 12.67 -34.39 -1.67
CA GLU A 283 11.96 -34.25 -0.40
C GLU A 283 12.88 -33.73 0.72
N ASP A 284 14.05 -34.34 0.91
CA ASP A 284 15.00 -33.97 1.95
C ASP A 284 15.55 -32.56 1.73
N THR A 285 15.83 -32.21 0.47
CA THR A 285 16.33 -30.88 0.14
C THR A 285 15.24 -29.82 0.35
N LEU A 286 14.00 -30.06 -0.10
CA LEU A 286 12.90 -29.12 0.13
C LEU A 286 12.61 -28.94 1.63
N ARG A 287 12.63 -30.02 2.42
CA ARG A 287 12.49 -29.96 3.89
C ARG A 287 13.61 -29.15 4.53
N SER A 288 14.86 -29.36 4.13
CA SER A 288 16.02 -28.63 4.68
C SER A 288 15.98 -27.12 4.41
N VAL A 289 15.28 -26.71 3.35
CA VAL A 289 15.14 -25.30 2.96
C VAL A 289 13.76 -24.75 3.36
N GLY A 290 13.00 -25.44 4.24
CA GLY A 290 11.71 -24.97 4.77
C GLY A 290 10.57 -24.93 3.75
N GLY A 291 10.65 -25.73 2.68
CA GLY A 291 9.59 -25.92 1.70
C GLY A 291 8.51 -26.89 2.19
N THR A 292 7.30 -26.74 1.65
CA THR A 292 6.16 -27.65 1.85
C THR A 292 6.34 -28.97 1.08
N LYS A 293 5.38 -29.88 1.28
CA LYS A 293 5.28 -31.22 0.66
C LYS A 293 5.56 -31.17 -0.85
N LEU A 294 6.42 -32.06 -1.34
CA LEU A 294 6.81 -32.17 -2.76
C LEU A 294 5.59 -32.43 -3.66
N THR A 295 5.44 -31.65 -4.74
CA THR A 295 4.34 -31.80 -5.70
C THR A 295 4.78 -32.51 -7.00
N PRO A 296 3.83 -33.05 -7.79
CA PRO A 296 4.11 -33.57 -9.13
C PRO A 296 4.84 -32.59 -10.06
N ALA A 297 4.45 -31.31 -10.03
CA ALA A 297 5.08 -30.28 -10.85
C ALA A 297 6.53 -30.02 -10.41
N ASP A 298 6.81 -30.02 -9.10
CA ASP A 298 8.17 -29.87 -8.59
C ASP A 298 9.09 -30.98 -9.09
N VAL A 299 8.60 -32.23 -9.13
CA VAL A 299 9.35 -33.36 -9.69
C VAL A 299 9.67 -33.09 -11.16
N CYS A 300 8.67 -32.80 -12.00
CA CYS A 300 8.91 -32.50 -13.42
C CYS A 300 9.86 -31.32 -13.63
N ASN A 301 9.65 -30.22 -12.90
CA ASN A 301 10.49 -29.04 -12.97
C ASN A 301 11.94 -29.32 -12.54
N ALA A 302 12.16 -30.21 -11.56
CA ALA A 302 13.51 -30.62 -11.18
C ALA A 302 14.24 -31.27 -12.36
N PHE A 303 13.57 -32.19 -13.07
CA PHE A 303 14.13 -32.81 -14.28
C PHE A 303 14.42 -31.77 -15.36
N ASP A 304 13.50 -30.83 -15.61
CA ASP A 304 13.69 -29.78 -16.61
C ASP A 304 14.87 -28.85 -16.28
N ILE A 305 15.06 -28.52 -14.99
CA ILE A 305 16.22 -27.75 -14.53
C ILE A 305 17.52 -28.53 -14.74
N VAL A 306 17.58 -29.81 -14.30
CA VAL A 306 18.77 -30.64 -14.45
C VAL A 306 19.15 -30.79 -15.92
N VAL A 307 18.17 -31.12 -16.76
CA VAL A 307 18.37 -31.29 -18.21
C VAL A 307 18.80 -29.98 -18.85
N SER A 308 18.08 -28.87 -18.62
CA SER A 308 18.45 -27.59 -19.21
C SER A 308 19.86 -27.14 -18.81
N GLU A 309 20.29 -27.37 -17.57
CA GLU A 309 21.62 -26.99 -17.11
C GLU A 309 22.74 -27.82 -17.73
N LYS A 310 22.51 -29.11 -17.93
CA LYS A 310 23.47 -29.99 -18.62
C LYS A 310 23.53 -29.72 -20.12
N TYR A 311 22.45 -29.23 -20.72
CA TYR A 311 22.38 -28.87 -22.13
C TYR A 311 22.85 -27.44 -22.44
N LYS A 312 22.88 -26.50 -21.48
CA LYS A 312 23.38 -25.11 -21.67
C LYS A 312 24.76 -25.00 -22.36
N PRO A 313 25.79 -25.82 -22.01
CA PRO A 313 27.08 -25.78 -22.68
C PRO A 313 27.01 -26.23 -24.14
N ILE A 314 26.14 -27.21 -24.43
CA ILE A 314 25.88 -27.69 -25.78
C ILE A 314 25.15 -26.61 -26.57
N GLN A 315 24.08 -26.02 -26.04
CA GLN A 315 23.34 -24.95 -26.72
C GLN A 315 24.24 -23.78 -27.11
N ARG A 316 25.19 -23.39 -26.25
CA ARG A 316 26.21 -22.39 -26.59
C ARG A 316 27.10 -22.85 -27.76
N LYS A 317 27.63 -24.06 -27.73
CA LYS A 317 28.41 -24.66 -28.84
C LYS A 317 27.57 -24.94 -30.09
N LEU A 318 26.26 -25.17 -29.95
CA LEU A 318 25.32 -25.45 -31.02
C LEU A 318 24.87 -24.15 -31.68
N ILE A 319 24.75 -23.04 -30.95
CA ILE A 319 24.57 -21.71 -31.54
C ILE A 319 25.78 -21.35 -32.40
N ASP A 320 27.00 -21.63 -31.92
CA ASP A 320 28.23 -21.48 -32.71
C ASP A 320 28.27 -22.41 -33.94
N ARG A 321 27.64 -23.59 -33.86
CA ARG A 321 27.63 -24.63 -34.92
C ARG A 321 26.41 -24.58 -35.84
N ILE A 322 25.29 -23.97 -35.45
CA ILE A 322 24.08 -23.74 -36.27
C ILE A 322 24.41 -22.73 -37.38
N LEU A 323 25.36 -21.82 -37.14
CA LEU A 323 26.03 -21.03 -38.18
C LEU A 323 26.75 -21.90 -39.24
N LEU A 324 27.04 -23.17 -38.95
CA LEU A 324 27.87 -24.07 -39.78
C LEU A 324 27.21 -25.42 -40.16
N ARG A 325 25.89 -25.59 -39.97
CA ARG A 325 25.08 -26.76 -40.40
C ARG A 325 25.77 -28.14 -40.25
N ALA A 326 25.79 -28.69 -39.04
CA ALA A 326 25.95 -30.14 -38.84
C ALA A 326 25.09 -30.60 -37.66
N ARG A 327 24.19 -31.57 -37.90
CA ARG A 327 23.49 -32.32 -36.85
C ARG A 327 24.29 -33.57 -36.52
N ASP A 328 24.62 -33.73 -35.25
CA ASP A 328 25.13 -34.98 -34.71
C ASP A 328 24.43 -35.23 -33.37
N ASP A 329 23.47 -36.17 -33.37
CA ASP A 329 22.63 -36.50 -32.22
C ASP A 329 23.39 -37.39 -31.19
N SER A 330 24.58 -37.90 -31.55
CA SER A 330 25.36 -38.86 -30.74
C SER A 330 25.98 -38.27 -29.46
N GLN A 331 26.22 -36.95 -29.40
CA GLN A 331 26.81 -36.30 -28.21
C GLN A 331 25.80 -36.07 -27.07
N ALA A 332 24.50 -36.04 -27.37
CA ALA A 332 23.46 -35.79 -26.37
C ALA A 332 23.29 -36.97 -25.39
N GLU A 333 23.36 -38.21 -25.87
CA GLU A 333 23.22 -39.42 -25.05
C GLU A 333 24.35 -39.60 -24.03
N THR A 334 25.59 -39.20 -24.38
CA THR A 334 26.75 -39.34 -23.50
C THR A 334 26.69 -38.37 -22.31
N ILE A 335 26.03 -37.22 -22.47
CA ILE A 335 25.93 -36.17 -21.44
C ILE A 335 24.80 -36.49 -20.45
N MET A 336 23.69 -37.07 -20.91
CA MET A 336 22.61 -37.54 -20.03
C MET A 336 23.08 -38.64 -19.07
N LYS A 337 24.00 -39.51 -19.51
CA LYS A 337 24.63 -40.52 -18.64
C LYS A 337 25.48 -39.93 -17.50
N ASN A 338 25.88 -38.65 -17.59
CA ASN A 338 26.68 -37.96 -16.56
C ASN A 338 25.82 -37.20 -15.53
N VAL A 339 24.49 -37.28 -15.61
CA VAL A 339 23.60 -36.73 -14.60
C VAL A 339 23.65 -37.59 -13.35
N ASN A 340 23.80 -36.96 -12.18
CA ASN A 340 23.86 -37.62 -10.88
C ASN A 340 22.82 -37.05 -9.90
N LEU A 341 22.63 -37.73 -8.75
CA LEU A 341 21.71 -37.28 -7.70
C LEU A 341 22.08 -35.90 -7.11
N GLY A 342 23.35 -35.50 -7.18
CA GLY A 342 23.81 -34.18 -6.77
C GLY A 342 23.22 -33.05 -7.62
N ASP A 343 23.00 -33.30 -8.92
CA ASP A 343 22.35 -32.34 -9.81
C ASP A 343 20.89 -32.07 -9.40
N PHE A 344 20.16 -33.11 -8.97
CA PHE A 344 18.80 -32.98 -8.45
C PHE A 344 18.75 -32.23 -7.12
N ARG A 345 19.78 -32.36 -6.27
CA ARG A 345 19.91 -31.55 -5.05
C ARG A 345 20.09 -30.06 -5.37
N VAL A 346 20.88 -29.74 -6.40
CA VAL A 346 21.05 -28.35 -6.86
C VAL A 346 19.76 -27.83 -7.49
N ALA A 347 19.07 -28.64 -8.29
CA ALA A 347 17.79 -28.30 -8.89
C ALA A 347 16.72 -28.05 -7.83
N ALA A 348 16.64 -28.86 -6.77
CA ALA A 348 15.72 -28.65 -5.65
C ALA A 348 15.92 -27.31 -4.93
N ARG A 349 17.17 -26.87 -4.76
CA ARG A 349 17.47 -25.53 -4.21
C ARG A 349 16.98 -24.42 -5.14
N LYS A 350 17.05 -24.64 -6.46
CA LYS A 350 16.57 -23.70 -7.48
C LYS A 350 15.05 -23.69 -7.60
N LEU A 351 14.36 -24.82 -7.40
CA LEU A 351 12.90 -24.88 -7.39
C LEU A 351 12.30 -23.90 -6.38
N LYS A 352 12.88 -23.79 -5.18
CA LYS A 352 12.48 -22.76 -4.20
C LYS A 352 12.73 -21.34 -4.72
N SER A 353 13.77 -21.12 -5.51
CA SER A 353 14.06 -19.81 -6.11
C SER A 353 13.01 -19.40 -7.14
N TYR A 354 12.49 -20.36 -7.91
CA TYR A 354 11.45 -20.15 -8.93
C TYR A 354 10.05 -20.01 -8.34
N THR A 355 9.67 -20.78 -7.31
CA THR A 355 8.44 -20.51 -6.54
C THR A 355 8.53 -19.20 -5.76
N SER A 356 9.73 -18.80 -5.31
CA SER A 356 9.98 -17.47 -4.73
C SER A 356 10.18 -16.37 -5.79
N ALA A 357 10.09 -16.67 -7.09
CA ALA A 357 10.09 -15.67 -8.16
C ALA A 357 8.71 -15.04 -8.36
N GLU A 358 7.65 -15.62 -7.79
CA GLU A 358 6.34 -14.97 -7.64
C GLU A 358 6.31 -13.93 -6.51
N LYS A 359 7.32 -13.90 -5.62
CA LYS A 359 7.53 -12.75 -4.74
C LYS A 359 8.00 -11.58 -5.60
N THR A 360 7.16 -10.56 -5.63
CA THR A 360 7.34 -9.32 -6.39
C THR A 360 8.74 -8.76 -6.14
N GLU A 361 9.43 -8.23 -7.17
CA GLU A 361 10.70 -7.51 -6.97
C GLU A 361 10.55 -6.40 -5.90
N ALA A 362 9.33 -5.85 -5.77
CA ALA A 362 8.92 -4.93 -4.72
C ALA A 362 9.03 -5.54 -3.30
N ALA A 363 8.63 -6.79 -3.06
CA ALA A 363 8.76 -7.44 -1.75
C ALA A 363 10.23 -7.73 -1.38
N LYS A 364 11.06 -8.06 -2.37
CA LYS A 364 12.52 -8.23 -2.18
C LYS A 364 13.25 -6.91 -1.89
N ARG A 365 12.69 -5.77 -2.32
CA ARG A 365 13.27 -4.42 -2.13
C ARG A 365 12.67 -3.65 -0.94
N ALA A 366 11.40 -3.88 -0.60
CA ALA A 366 10.71 -3.30 0.56
C ALA A 366 11.08 -3.96 1.89
N THR A 367 11.65 -5.17 1.84
CA THR A 367 12.09 -5.89 3.02
C THR A 367 13.59 -5.69 3.24
N ILE A 368 13.98 -4.74 4.11
CA ILE A 368 15.36 -4.71 4.60
C ILE A 368 15.47 -5.71 5.75
N ARG A 369 15.73 -6.98 5.40
CA ARG A 369 16.09 -7.99 6.39
C ARG A 369 17.48 -7.69 6.90
N ILE A 370 17.58 -7.27 8.16
CA ILE A 370 18.86 -6.94 8.81
C ILE A 370 19.13 -7.87 9.99
N TYR A 371 20.42 -7.99 10.27
CA TYR A 371 20.91 -8.54 11.52
C TYR A 371 21.37 -7.37 12.40
N PRO A 372 20.56 -6.90 13.37
CA PRO A 372 20.90 -5.72 14.16
C PRO A 372 22.14 -5.94 15.03
N LYS A 373 22.97 -4.91 15.10
CA LYS A 373 24.21 -4.89 15.90
C LYS A 373 24.01 -4.25 17.27
N GLU A 374 22.89 -3.54 17.43
CA GLU A 374 22.48 -2.85 18.63
C GLU A 374 22.23 -3.84 19.78
N ARG A 375 22.52 -3.42 21.01
CA ARG A 375 22.40 -4.20 22.24
C ARG A 375 21.65 -3.42 23.32
N TYR A 376 21.26 -4.07 24.41
CA TYR A 376 20.59 -3.38 25.53
C TYR A 376 21.42 -2.25 26.15
N SER A 377 22.75 -2.34 26.04
CA SER A 377 23.71 -1.33 26.51
C SER A 377 23.72 -0.04 25.68
N ASP A 378 23.09 -0.05 24.51
CA ASP A 378 23.05 1.08 23.57
C ASP A 378 21.77 1.90 23.70
N VAL A 379 20.82 1.46 24.55
CA VAL A 379 19.56 2.16 24.83
C VAL A 379 19.61 2.73 26.25
N GLY A 380 19.60 4.05 26.39
CA GLY A 380 19.55 4.75 27.68
C GLY A 380 18.15 5.24 28.04
N GLY A 381 17.83 5.34 29.33
CA GLY A 381 16.54 5.81 29.83
C GLY A 381 15.39 4.81 29.69
N LEU A 382 14.15 5.33 29.69
CA LEU A 382 12.90 4.55 29.70
C LEU A 382 12.78 3.64 30.93
N HIS A 383 13.18 4.15 32.10
CA HIS A 383 13.15 3.40 33.35
C HIS A 383 11.74 2.89 33.65
N GLY A 384 11.65 1.66 34.16
CA GLY A 384 10.38 0.95 34.39
C GLY A 384 9.80 0.29 33.14
N ILE A 385 9.64 1.03 32.03
CA ILE A 385 9.00 0.50 30.82
C ILE A 385 9.95 -0.38 29.99
N LYS A 386 11.24 -0.03 29.92
CA LYS A 386 12.25 -0.78 29.14
C LYS A 386 12.32 -2.25 29.54
N GLU A 387 12.37 -2.53 30.84
CA GLU A 387 12.44 -3.91 31.35
C GLU A 387 11.18 -4.71 31.04
N GLU A 388 10.02 -4.08 31.14
CA GLU A 388 8.73 -4.70 30.84
C GLU A 388 8.65 -5.08 29.36
N ILE A 389 9.01 -4.15 28.46
CA ILE A 389 9.08 -4.41 27.01
C ILE A 389 10.02 -5.57 26.71
N ILE A 390 11.23 -5.56 27.28
CA ILE A 390 12.23 -6.61 27.04
C ILE A 390 11.70 -7.98 27.49
N LYS A 391 11.09 -8.07 28.68
CA LYS A 391 10.55 -9.32 29.21
C LYS A 391 9.43 -9.87 28.33
N GLU A 392 8.45 -9.03 27.98
CA GLU A 392 7.28 -9.40 27.18
C GLU A 392 7.67 -9.87 25.77
N ILE A 393 8.54 -9.11 25.09
CA ILE A 393 8.95 -9.45 23.72
C ILE A 393 9.89 -10.66 23.70
N SER A 394 10.81 -10.78 24.66
CA SER A 394 11.71 -11.94 24.72
C SER A 394 10.94 -13.23 25.01
N LEU A 395 9.92 -13.17 25.87
CA LEU A 395 9.02 -14.30 26.12
C LEU A 395 8.19 -14.66 24.87
N ALA A 396 7.75 -13.68 24.09
CA ALA A 396 7.03 -13.91 22.84
C ALA A 396 7.90 -14.52 21.73
N LEU A 397 9.22 -14.32 21.78
CA LEU A 397 10.18 -14.91 20.85
C LEU A 397 10.53 -16.37 21.18
N ASP A 398 10.42 -16.78 22.45
CA ASP A 398 10.68 -18.15 22.92
C ASP A 398 9.37 -18.92 23.18
N ALA A 399 8.74 -19.41 22.10
CA ALA A 399 7.48 -20.13 22.23
C ALA A 399 7.58 -21.47 22.97
N ASP A 400 8.77 -22.09 23.04
CA ASP A 400 8.94 -23.36 23.74
C ASP A 400 8.79 -23.19 25.26
N LEU A 401 9.31 -22.08 25.81
CA LEU A 401 9.07 -21.71 27.21
C LEU A 401 7.61 -21.35 27.46
N ALA A 402 6.99 -20.60 26.57
CA ALA A 402 5.59 -20.18 26.71
C ALA A 402 4.61 -21.38 26.67
N VAL A 403 4.82 -22.33 25.76
CA VAL A 403 4.03 -23.56 25.65
C VAL A 403 4.19 -24.45 26.88
N LYS A 404 5.42 -24.62 27.38
CA LYS A 404 5.67 -25.37 28.64
C LYS A 404 4.99 -24.73 29.85
N ALA A 405 4.83 -23.41 29.85
CA ALA A 405 4.16 -22.66 30.90
C ALA A 405 2.63 -22.60 30.75
N GLY A 406 2.06 -23.12 29.64
CA GLY A 406 0.62 -22.99 29.35
C GLY A 406 0.18 -21.53 29.12
N TYR A 407 1.12 -20.65 28.77
CA TYR A 407 0.90 -19.22 28.56
C TYR A 407 0.88 -18.92 27.06
N GLN A 408 -0.08 -18.11 26.61
CA GLN A 408 -0.18 -17.68 25.22
C GLN A 408 0.36 -16.26 25.10
N PRO A 409 1.60 -16.06 24.59
CA PRO A 409 2.24 -14.77 24.63
C PRO A 409 1.62 -13.79 23.62
N PRO A 410 1.57 -12.48 23.95
CA PRO A 410 1.13 -11.46 23.02
C PRO A 410 2.08 -11.39 21.82
N LYS A 411 1.53 -11.28 20.62
CA LYS A 411 2.32 -11.29 19.37
C LYS A 411 2.42 -9.94 18.68
N GLY A 412 1.56 -9.00 19.06
CA GLY A 412 1.51 -7.64 18.55
C GLY A 412 1.78 -6.63 19.65
N PHE A 413 2.77 -5.77 19.43
CA PHE A 413 3.10 -4.62 20.29
C PHE A 413 2.98 -3.30 19.54
N ILE A 414 2.41 -2.25 20.15
CA ILE A 414 2.50 -0.87 19.66
C ILE A 414 3.48 -0.07 20.51
N PHE A 415 4.42 0.59 19.85
CA PHE A 415 5.28 1.62 20.44
C PHE A 415 4.76 2.98 19.99
N TYR A 416 4.28 3.80 20.92
CA TYR A 416 3.77 5.13 20.60
C TYR A 416 4.42 6.22 21.44
N GLY A 417 4.40 7.46 20.97
CA GLY A 417 4.96 8.62 21.67
C GLY A 417 5.71 9.56 20.73
N PRO A 418 6.32 10.65 21.24
CA PRO A 418 6.97 11.65 20.39
C PRO A 418 8.09 11.09 19.50
N PRO A 419 8.42 11.75 18.37
CA PRO A 419 9.53 11.33 17.53
C PRO A 419 10.87 11.44 18.27
N GLY A 420 11.81 10.56 17.92
CA GLY A 420 13.18 10.60 18.47
C GLY A 420 13.32 10.08 19.90
N THR A 421 12.32 9.36 20.44
CA THR A 421 12.35 8.72 21.77
C THR A 421 12.95 7.31 21.80
N GLY A 422 13.42 6.80 20.65
CA GLY A 422 14.14 5.52 20.60
C GLY A 422 13.28 4.28 20.33
N LYS A 423 12.04 4.44 19.85
CA LYS A 423 11.13 3.33 19.47
C LYS A 423 11.80 2.27 18.58
N THR A 424 12.37 2.70 17.45
CA THR A 424 13.09 1.83 16.50
C THR A 424 14.40 1.29 17.07
N LEU A 425 15.10 2.06 17.91
CA LEU A 425 16.37 1.66 18.52
C LEU A 425 16.17 0.52 19.54
N LEU A 426 15.15 0.62 20.39
CA LEU A 426 14.84 -0.44 21.37
C LEU A 426 14.42 -1.74 20.68
N ALA A 427 13.59 -1.67 19.63
CA ALA A 427 13.21 -2.84 18.86
C ALA A 427 14.43 -3.56 18.23
N LYS A 428 15.37 -2.79 17.66
CA LYS A 428 16.62 -3.33 17.11
C LYS A 428 17.52 -3.94 18.19
N ALA A 429 17.62 -3.30 19.35
CA ALA A 429 18.40 -3.82 20.47
C ALA A 429 17.86 -5.17 20.98
N ILE A 430 16.53 -5.32 21.09
CA ILE A 430 15.87 -6.59 21.45
C ILE A 430 16.16 -7.67 20.41
N ALA A 431 16.07 -7.33 19.11
CA ALA A 431 16.41 -8.30 18.07
C ALA A 431 17.89 -8.70 18.09
N GLY A 432 18.78 -7.74 18.35
CA GLY A 432 20.22 -7.94 18.36
C GLY A 432 20.70 -8.77 19.54
N GLU A 433 20.10 -8.59 20.72
CA GLU A 433 20.40 -9.39 21.90
C GLU A 433 19.90 -10.84 21.76
N ASN A 434 18.67 -11.01 21.24
CA ASN A 434 18.05 -12.32 21.06
C ASN A 434 18.53 -13.06 19.79
N ASN A 435 19.38 -12.43 18.97
CA ASN A 435 19.91 -13.02 17.74
C ASN A 435 18.78 -13.50 16.79
N VAL A 436 17.80 -12.62 16.55
CA VAL A 436 16.63 -12.91 15.70
C VAL A 436 16.62 -12.02 14.46
N TRP A 437 15.98 -12.48 13.40
CA TRP A 437 15.88 -11.70 12.16
C TRP A 437 15.02 -10.45 12.37
N PHE A 438 15.49 -9.28 11.93
CA PHE A 438 14.74 -8.03 12.03
C PHE A 438 14.32 -7.54 10.65
N TYR A 439 13.02 -7.33 10.48
CA TYR A 439 12.40 -6.82 9.27
C TYR A 439 11.99 -5.37 9.52
N ASN A 440 12.73 -4.41 8.97
CA ASN A 440 12.39 -2.99 9.10
C ASN A 440 11.54 -2.54 7.90
N ILE A 441 10.31 -2.12 8.16
CA ILE A 441 9.34 -1.74 7.14
C ILE A 441 8.89 -0.32 7.42
N ASN A 442 9.03 0.57 6.44
CA ASN A 442 8.54 1.94 6.55
C ASN A 442 7.12 2.03 5.99
N GLY A 443 6.16 2.49 6.79
CA GLY A 443 4.73 2.57 6.45
C GLY A 443 4.46 3.25 5.10
N PRO A 444 4.86 4.51 4.89
CA PRO A 444 4.67 5.22 3.63
C PRO A 444 5.24 4.49 2.39
N SER A 445 6.34 3.75 2.56
CA SER A 445 6.98 3.00 1.46
C SER A 445 6.11 1.84 0.96
N ILE A 446 5.18 1.34 1.76
CA ILE A 446 4.20 0.32 1.35
C ILE A 446 3.14 0.95 0.42
N LEU A 447 2.75 2.20 0.67
CA LEU A 447 1.69 2.89 -0.07
C LEU A 447 2.19 3.56 -1.36
N GLN A 448 3.40 4.11 -1.36
CA GLN A 448 3.97 4.84 -2.51
C GLN A 448 4.38 3.93 -3.70
N GLY A 449 3.96 2.67 -3.69
CA GLY A 449 4.41 1.57 -4.56
C GLY A 449 4.65 1.98 -6.01
N HIS A 450 5.90 2.28 -6.35
CA HIS A 450 6.28 2.55 -7.74
C HIS A 450 6.19 1.32 -8.66
N TYR A 451 6.01 0.09 -8.12
CA TYR A 451 6.07 -1.15 -8.91
C TYR A 451 5.30 -2.37 -8.30
N GLY A 452 4.08 -2.22 -7.75
CA GLY A 452 3.26 -3.39 -7.34
C GLY A 452 2.06 -3.13 -6.41
N ASP A 453 1.31 -4.19 -6.09
CA ASP A 453 0.14 -4.17 -5.18
C ASP A 453 0.59 -4.15 -3.69
N PRO A 454 0.22 -3.12 -2.90
CA PRO A 454 0.57 -2.99 -1.48
C PRO A 454 0.15 -4.18 -0.61
N GLU A 455 -1.00 -4.81 -0.92
CA GLU A 455 -1.54 -5.95 -0.16
C GLU A 455 -0.64 -7.19 -0.31
N LYS A 456 -0.23 -7.46 -1.54
CA LYS A 456 0.68 -8.58 -1.86
C LYS A 456 2.02 -8.39 -1.14
N THR A 457 2.49 -7.15 -1.06
CA THR A 457 3.77 -6.83 -0.39
C THR A 457 3.72 -7.17 1.09
N ILE A 458 2.65 -6.82 1.81
CA ILE A 458 2.47 -7.21 3.23
C ILE A 458 2.47 -8.73 3.38
N ARG A 459 1.71 -9.44 2.54
CA ARG A 459 1.64 -10.90 2.56
C ARG A 459 3.02 -11.54 2.36
N ASP A 460 3.76 -11.08 1.36
CA ASP A 460 5.10 -11.59 1.04
C ASP A 460 6.09 -11.38 2.20
N ILE A 461 5.97 -10.26 2.93
CA ILE A 461 6.80 -9.94 4.09
C ILE A 461 6.50 -10.87 5.28
N PHE A 462 5.22 -11.03 5.64
CA PHE A 462 4.83 -11.93 6.73
C PHE A 462 5.20 -13.38 6.42
N GLU A 463 5.02 -13.81 5.17
CA GLU A 463 5.45 -15.15 4.74
C GLU A 463 6.97 -15.32 4.82
N ASP A 464 7.75 -14.30 4.48
CA ASP A 464 9.21 -14.34 4.63
C ASP A 464 9.65 -14.41 6.10
N ALA A 465 9.04 -13.61 6.95
CA ALA A 465 9.31 -13.59 8.39
C ALA A 465 9.01 -14.96 9.02
N ARG A 466 7.87 -15.59 8.68
CA ARG A 466 7.55 -16.96 9.13
C ARG A 466 8.58 -17.99 8.68
N LYS A 467 9.05 -17.92 7.43
CA LYS A 467 10.07 -18.83 6.88
C LYS A 467 11.42 -18.70 7.58
N ASN A 468 11.74 -17.53 8.12
CA ASN A 468 12.99 -17.24 8.82
C ASN A 468 12.80 -17.09 10.33
N ALA A 469 11.69 -17.54 10.92
CA ALA A 469 11.47 -17.43 12.36
C ALA A 469 12.58 -18.15 13.15
N PRO A 470 13.04 -17.62 14.30
CA PRO A 470 12.48 -16.48 15.04
C PRO A 470 12.78 -15.13 14.40
N ALA A 471 11.76 -14.25 14.35
CA ALA A 471 11.84 -12.96 13.66
C ALA A 471 10.99 -11.86 14.33
N ILE A 472 11.45 -10.62 14.21
CA ILE A 472 10.69 -9.41 14.56
C ILE A 472 10.37 -8.64 13.28
N ILE A 473 9.08 -8.37 13.08
CA ILE A 473 8.57 -7.46 12.06
C ILE A 473 8.32 -6.10 12.69
N PHE A 474 9.05 -5.07 12.27
CA PHE A 474 8.93 -3.71 12.77
C PHE A 474 8.35 -2.80 11.67
N PHE A 475 7.15 -2.29 11.92
CA PHE A 475 6.50 -1.28 11.08
C PHE A 475 6.76 0.10 11.68
N ASP A 476 7.60 0.90 11.04
CA ASP A 476 7.75 2.33 11.36
C ASP A 476 6.64 3.14 10.68
N GLU A 477 6.15 4.19 11.35
CA GLU A 477 5.02 5.01 10.88
C GLU A 477 3.80 4.17 10.46
N ILE A 478 3.40 3.22 11.32
CA ILE A 478 2.28 2.32 11.06
C ILE A 478 0.96 3.08 10.84
N ASP A 479 0.84 4.30 11.38
CA ASP A 479 -0.28 5.22 11.16
C ASP A 479 -0.43 5.67 9.71
N ALA A 480 0.63 5.63 8.90
CA ALA A 480 0.53 5.89 7.47
C ALA A 480 -0.24 4.79 6.73
N ILE A 481 -0.04 3.52 7.11
CA ILE A 481 -0.66 2.35 6.47
C ILE A 481 -1.94 1.88 7.16
N ALA A 482 -2.19 2.39 8.36
CA ALA A 482 -3.30 1.97 9.20
C ALA A 482 -4.07 3.09 9.93
N PRO A 483 -4.46 4.17 9.24
CA PRO A 483 -5.37 5.15 9.81
C PRO A 483 -6.79 4.58 9.99
N ARG A 484 -7.62 5.27 10.79
CA ARG A 484 -9.04 4.96 10.94
C ARG A 484 -9.73 4.86 9.57
N ARG A 485 -10.51 3.79 9.42
CA ARG A 485 -11.28 3.51 8.19
C ARG A 485 -12.35 4.57 7.94
N GLY A 486 -12.61 4.86 6.66
CA GLY A 486 -13.76 5.66 6.22
C GLY A 486 -13.48 7.10 5.79
N THR A 487 -12.23 7.59 5.90
CA THR A 487 -11.83 8.96 5.50
C THR A 487 -10.68 9.02 4.50
N HIS A 488 -10.11 7.88 4.08
CA HIS A 488 -8.87 7.80 3.30
C HIS A 488 -9.01 6.93 2.03
N ASP A 489 -7.93 6.89 1.23
CA ASP A 489 -7.84 6.14 -0.04
C ASP A 489 -8.22 4.65 0.15
N PRO A 490 -9.11 4.07 -0.68
CA PRO A 490 -9.46 2.64 -0.66
C PRO A 490 -8.28 1.66 -0.72
N VAL A 491 -7.11 2.09 -1.18
CA VAL A 491 -5.86 1.30 -1.11
C VAL A 491 -5.43 1.08 0.34
N VAL A 492 -5.53 2.10 1.19
CA VAL A 492 -5.12 2.05 2.59
C VAL A 492 -6.03 1.11 3.39
N ASP A 493 -7.35 1.18 3.20
CA ASP A 493 -8.30 0.29 3.89
C ASP A 493 -8.05 -1.20 3.60
N ARG A 494 -7.55 -1.52 2.39
CA ARG A 494 -7.20 -2.90 2.01
C ARG A 494 -5.90 -3.37 2.64
N VAL A 495 -4.91 -2.48 2.72
CA VAL A 495 -3.64 -2.70 3.44
C VAL A 495 -3.91 -3.00 4.93
N VAL A 496 -4.79 -2.23 5.58
CA VAL A 496 -5.25 -2.49 6.96
C VAL A 496 -5.90 -3.86 7.10
N SER A 497 -6.78 -4.22 6.17
CA SER A 497 -7.48 -5.50 6.18
C SER A 497 -6.53 -6.68 6.00
N GLN A 498 -5.50 -6.54 5.15
CA GLN A 498 -4.45 -7.54 5.00
C GLN A 498 -3.60 -7.67 6.27
N LEU A 499 -3.20 -6.55 6.91
CA LEU A 499 -2.46 -6.58 8.18
C LEU A 499 -3.22 -7.34 9.27
N LEU A 500 -4.51 -7.05 9.44
CA LEU A 500 -5.36 -7.80 10.38
C LEU A 500 -5.42 -9.29 10.05
N THR A 501 -5.53 -9.62 8.76
CA THR A 501 -5.56 -11.03 8.31
C THR A 501 -4.25 -11.75 8.63
N GLU A 502 -3.10 -11.10 8.45
CA GLU A 502 -1.80 -11.69 8.78
C GLU A 502 -1.58 -11.83 10.29
N MET A 503 -2.15 -10.94 11.11
CA MET A 503 -2.14 -11.02 12.57
C MET A 503 -3.12 -12.08 13.12
N ASP A 504 -4.26 -12.27 12.47
CA ASP A 504 -5.34 -13.21 12.87
C ASP A 504 -5.17 -14.63 12.30
N GLY A 505 -4.28 -14.79 11.32
CA GLY A 505 -4.31 -15.87 10.34
C GLY A 505 -4.42 -17.30 10.88
N PHE A 506 -4.96 -18.18 10.03
CA PHE A 506 -5.06 -19.63 10.24
C PHE A 506 -3.74 -20.35 10.50
N THR A 507 -2.60 -19.71 10.19
CA THR A 507 -1.26 -20.23 10.50
C THR A 507 -0.76 -19.49 11.73
N PRO A 508 -0.48 -20.16 12.86
CA PRO A 508 0.03 -19.48 14.03
C PRO A 508 1.33 -18.73 13.66
N LEU A 509 1.40 -17.46 14.05
CA LEU A 509 2.66 -16.68 14.09
C LEU A 509 3.59 -17.33 15.13
N THR A 510 4.12 -18.51 14.84
CA THR A 510 5.03 -19.23 15.72
C THR A 510 6.39 -18.54 15.63
N ASN A 511 6.86 -17.99 16.74
CA ASN A 511 8.16 -17.29 16.85
C ASN A 511 8.28 -16.03 15.95
N VAL A 512 7.18 -15.40 15.57
CA VAL A 512 7.19 -14.11 14.87
C VAL A 512 6.47 -13.07 15.72
N VAL A 513 7.18 -12.01 16.06
CA VAL A 513 6.66 -10.86 16.81
C VAL A 513 6.47 -9.67 15.88
N VAL A 514 5.33 -8.98 15.99
CA VAL A 514 5.02 -7.78 15.22
C VAL A 514 5.04 -6.56 16.14
N ILE A 515 5.79 -5.54 15.76
CA ILE A 515 5.88 -4.26 16.48
C ILE A 515 5.49 -3.15 15.51
N GLY A 516 4.47 -2.37 15.86
CA GLY A 516 4.11 -1.14 15.15
C GLY A 516 4.56 0.09 15.91
N ALA A 517 5.28 0.99 15.27
CA ALA A 517 5.67 2.27 15.83
C ALA A 517 4.84 3.41 15.22
N THR A 518 4.30 4.27 16.07
CA THR A 518 3.53 5.45 15.66
C THR A 518 3.87 6.65 16.54
N ASN A 519 3.63 7.86 16.06
CA ASN A 519 3.60 9.05 16.92
C ASN A 519 2.17 9.41 17.37
N ARG A 520 1.15 8.80 16.74
CA ARG A 520 -0.28 9.11 16.89
C ARG A 520 -1.07 7.81 17.00
N ILE A 521 -1.25 7.30 18.21
CA ILE A 521 -1.99 6.05 18.45
C ILE A 521 -3.49 6.23 18.21
N GLU A 522 -4.00 7.43 18.45
CA GLU A 522 -5.41 7.81 18.31
C GLU A 522 -5.93 7.75 16.87
N VAL A 523 -5.03 7.90 15.89
CA VAL A 523 -5.33 7.85 14.45
C VAL A 523 -5.40 6.40 13.94
N LEU A 524 -4.87 5.43 14.70
CA LEU A 524 -4.86 4.03 14.28
C LEU A 524 -6.26 3.41 14.24
N ASP A 525 -6.44 2.46 13.31
CA ASP A 525 -7.65 1.65 13.20
C ASP A 525 -7.91 0.90 14.53
N PRO A 526 -9.11 1.03 15.14
CA PRO A 526 -9.43 0.38 16.40
C PRO A 526 -9.27 -1.15 16.36
N ALA A 527 -9.58 -1.78 15.22
CA ALA A 527 -9.43 -3.23 15.07
C ALA A 527 -7.96 -3.66 15.13
N LEU A 528 -7.02 -2.86 14.62
CA LEU A 528 -5.60 -3.14 14.77
C LEU A 528 -5.15 -2.95 16.21
N LEU A 529 -5.62 -1.91 16.91
CA LEU A 529 -5.31 -1.71 18.33
C LEU A 529 -5.70 -2.92 19.19
N GLU A 530 -6.81 -3.60 18.87
CA GLU A 530 -7.19 -4.85 19.55
C GLU A 530 -6.23 -6.02 19.26
N ARG A 531 -5.64 -6.08 18.06
CA ARG A 531 -4.68 -7.15 17.68
C ARG A 531 -3.28 -6.90 18.18
N PHE A 532 -2.89 -5.64 18.33
CA PHE A 532 -1.72 -5.27 19.08
C PHE A 532 -2.05 -5.26 20.57
N THR A 533 -2.01 -6.43 21.22
CA THR A 533 -2.52 -6.62 22.59
C THR A 533 -1.84 -5.74 23.64
N ARG A 534 -0.60 -5.30 23.42
CA ARG A 534 0.17 -4.48 24.36
C ARG A 534 0.62 -3.19 23.70
N HIS A 535 0.36 -2.06 24.36
CA HIS A 535 0.79 -0.73 23.91
C HIS A 535 1.74 -0.13 24.94
N PHE A 536 2.86 0.41 24.46
CA PHE A 536 3.90 1.02 25.29
C PHE A 536 4.14 2.46 24.86
N GLU A 537 4.02 3.36 25.84
CA GLU A 537 4.29 4.79 25.66
C GLU A 537 5.78 5.10 25.85
N PHE A 538 6.36 5.75 24.86
CA PHE A 538 7.72 6.27 24.88
C PHE A 538 7.66 7.77 25.13
N THR A 539 8.03 8.19 26.33
CA THR A 539 8.07 9.60 26.70
C THR A 539 9.47 10.18 26.49
N TYR A 540 9.58 11.50 26.57
CA TYR A 540 10.89 12.13 26.78
C TYR A 540 11.49 11.70 28.13
N PRO A 541 12.84 11.75 28.27
CA PRO A 541 13.51 11.42 29.52
C PRO A 541 12.94 12.24 30.68
N LYS A 542 12.37 11.56 31.68
CA LYS A 542 11.65 12.17 32.80
C LYS A 542 12.62 12.71 33.85
N ASN A 543 13.70 11.98 34.09
CA ASN A 543 14.64 12.24 35.19
C ASN A 543 16.04 12.57 34.69
N LYS A 544 16.82 13.22 35.56
CA LYS A 544 18.24 13.56 35.29
C LYS A 544 19.09 12.32 35.00
N GLU A 545 18.81 11.22 35.71
CA GLU A 545 19.49 9.94 35.58
C GLU A 545 19.33 9.34 34.18
N GLU A 546 18.11 9.32 33.64
CA GLU A 546 17.85 8.84 32.27
C GLU A 546 18.59 9.66 31.21
N LYS A 547 18.61 10.99 31.36
CA LYS A 547 19.37 11.88 30.46
C LYS A 547 20.86 11.61 30.55
N LEU A 548 21.38 11.42 31.77
CA LEU A 548 22.79 11.11 32.01
C LEU A 548 23.19 9.81 31.33
N GLU A 549 22.39 8.75 31.44
CA GLU A 549 22.63 7.47 30.77
C GLU A 549 22.73 7.63 29.24
N ILE A 550 21.79 8.36 28.64
CA ILE A 550 21.78 8.62 27.19
C ILE A 550 23.06 9.37 26.78
N ILE A 551 23.42 10.41 27.52
CA ILE A 551 24.66 11.18 27.28
C ILE A 551 25.87 10.27 27.37
N GLU A 552 25.99 9.47 28.42
CA GLU A 552 27.13 8.58 28.63
C GLU A 552 27.28 7.56 27.50
N ILE A 553 26.18 6.95 27.06
CA ILE A 553 26.19 6.01 25.93
C ILE A 553 26.74 6.68 24.67
N HIS A 554 26.22 7.85 24.31
CA HIS A 554 26.64 8.56 23.09
C HIS A 554 28.02 9.21 23.20
N LEU A 555 28.54 9.43 24.41
CA LEU A 555 29.91 9.89 24.64
C LEU A 555 30.95 8.77 24.58
N ARG A 556 30.57 7.48 24.70
CA ARG A 556 31.53 6.35 24.67
C ARG A 556 32.47 6.39 23.48
N ARG A 557 31.95 6.71 22.29
CA ARG A 557 32.71 6.85 21.03
C ARG A 557 33.73 8.00 21.04
N TYR A 558 33.52 9.01 21.88
CA TYR A 558 34.36 10.21 21.97
C TYR A 558 35.20 10.26 23.24
N LYS A 559 35.16 9.21 24.07
CA LYS A 559 35.80 9.18 25.39
C LYS A 559 37.28 9.60 25.39
N HIS A 560 38.04 9.21 24.36
CA HIS A 560 39.47 9.54 24.23
C HIS A 560 39.73 10.97 23.76
N HIS A 561 38.71 11.63 23.22
CA HIS A 561 38.81 12.97 22.64
C HIS A 561 38.26 14.05 23.56
N ILE A 562 37.58 13.70 24.65
CA ILE A 562 36.99 14.65 25.60
C ILE A 562 38.08 15.29 26.47
N GLU A 563 37.91 16.57 26.81
CA GLU A 563 38.84 17.31 27.67
C GLU A 563 39.00 16.62 29.05
N LYS A 564 40.25 16.49 29.50
CA LYS A 564 40.55 15.88 30.81
C LYS A 564 39.93 16.73 31.92
N GLY A 565 39.02 16.12 32.70
CA GLY A 565 38.29 16.79 33.77
C GLY A 565 36.86 17.19 33.40
N LEU A 566 36.47 17.13 32.12
CA LEU A 566 35.09 17.32 31.71
C LEU A 566 34.27 16.06 32.03
N THR A 567 33.22 16.20 32.83
CA THR A 567 32.36 15.08 33.23
C THR A 567 31.04 15.07 32.46
N SER A 568 30.39 13.90 32.38
CA SER A 568 29.04 13.77 31.80
C SER A 568 28.01 14.68 32.51
N ASN A 569 28.23 14.96 33.80
CA ASN A 569 27.40 15.88 34.58
C ASN A 569 27.52 17.34 34.11
N ASP A 570 28.70 17.77 33.65
CA ASP A 570 28.89 19.13 33.14
C ASP A 570 28.14 19.33 31.82
N ILE A 571 28.16 18.31 30.96
CA ILE A 571 27.40 18.28 29.70
C ILE A 571 25.88 18.22 29.99
N LEU A 572 25.46 17.42 30.98
CA LEU A 572 24.07 17.34 31.40
C LEU A 572 23.52 18.72 31.82
N ARG A 573 24.29 19.55 32.53
CA ARG A 573 23.87 20.91 32.93
C ARG A 573 23.54 21.81 31.73
N ILE A 574 24.19 21.62 30.59
CA ILE A 574 23.85 22.35 29.36
C ILE A 574 22.51 21.84 28.81
N PHE A 575 22.35 20.53 28.73
CA PHE A 575 21.13 19.91 28.19
C PHE A 575 19.91 20.07 29.10
N GLU A 576 20.10 20.26 30.42
CA GLU A 576 19.02 20.59 31.36
C GLU A 576 18.33 21.93 31.07
N LYS A 577 19.00 22.85 30.37
CA LYS A 577 18.41 24.14 29.97
C LYS A 577 17.28 23.97 28.95
N LYS A 578 17.11 22.78 28.34
CA LYS A 578 16.12 22.51 27.29
C LYS A 578 15.44 21.14 27.47
N ILE A 579 14.23 21.00 26.93
CA ILE A 579 13.57 19.71 26.78
C ILE A 579 14.02 19.13 25.43
N LEU A 580 14.83 18.08 25.47
CA LEU A 580 15.41 17.46 24.28
C LEU A 580 14.99 15.98 24.18
N SER A 581 14.79 15.52 22.95
CA SER A 581 14.61 14.10 22.68
C SER A 581 15.95 13.36 22.79
N PRO A 582 15.94 12.04 23.11
CA PRO A 582 17.15 11.21 23.09
C PRO A 582 17.92 11.33 21.76
N ARG A 583 17.20 11.31 20.63
CA ARG A 583 17.79 11.52 19.30
C ARG A 583 18.50 12.88 19.21
N LYS A 584 17.85 13.96 19.63
CA LYS A 584 18.48 15.29 19.53
C LYS A 584 19.67 15.45 20.48
N ILE A 585 19.66 14.79 21.64
CA ILE A 585 20.84 14.69 22.52
C ILE A 585 22.00 14.00 21.79
N ALA A 586 21.74 12.87 21.14
CA ALA A 586 22.74 12.14 20.35
C ALA A 586 23.28 12.98 19.20
N ASP A 587 22.39 13.63 18.43
CA ASP A 587 22.74 14.50 17.31
C ASP A 587 23.57 15.71 17.79
N THR A 588 23.21 16.33 18.92
CA THR A 588 23.97 17.46 19.49
C THR A 588 25.38 17.05 19.90
N ILE A 589 25.55 15.83 20.45
CA ILE A 589 26.87 15.29 20.81
C ILE A 589 27.71 15.05 19.54
N ASP A 590 27.08 14.55 18.46
CA ASP A 590 27.75 14.38 17.17
C ASP A 590 28.12 15.71 16.53
N ASP A 591 27.23 16.69 16.56
CA ASP A 591 27.46 18.02 16.03
C ASP A 591 28.56 18.74 16.79
N ALA A 592 28.67 18.56 18.10
CA ALA A 592 29.78 19.08 18.88
C ALA A 592 31.14 18.55 18.36
N ASN A 593 31.25 17.25 18.09
CA ASN A 593 32.46 16.69 17.52
C ASN A 593 32.67 17.09 16.05
N ARG A 594 31.59 17.28 15.29
CA ARG A 594 31.64 17.79 13.91
C ARG A 594 32.16 19.22 13.87
N LEU A 595 31.74 20.09 14.79
CA LEU A 595 32.26 21.46 14.92
C LEU A 595 33.77 21.46 15.17
N ARG A 596 34.22 20.66 16.15
CA ARG A 596 35.64 20.44 16.44
C ARG A 596 36.41 19.94 15.22
N THR A 597 35.84 19.01 14.45
CA THR A 597 36.48 18.46 13.25
C THR A 597 36.61 19.52 12.15
N LYS A 598 35.59 20.37 11.96
CA LYS A 598 35.65 21.50 11.02
C LYS A 598 36.72 22.52 11.43
N GLU A 599 36.88 22.77 12.72
CA GLU A 599 37.93 23.65 13.25
C GLU A 599 39.33 23.09 12.98
N LEU A 600 39.53 21.78 13.16
CA LEU A 600 40.77 21.09 12.82
C LEU A 600 41.06 21.14 11.31
N GLU A 601 40.05 20.93 10.47
CA GLU A 601 40.21 21.07 9.02
C GLU A 601 40.56 22.51 8.65
N ALA A 602 39.83 23.50 9.18
CA ALA A 602 40.11 24.91 8.94
C ALA A 602 41.54 25.29 9.35
N CYS A 603 41.99 24.81 10.52
CA CYS A 603 43.36 24.97 11.00
C CYS A 603 44.37 24.37 10.01
N TYR A 604 44.17 23.11 9.62
CA TYR A 604 45.05 22.41 8.67
C TYR A 604 45.14 23.15 7.33
N ARG A 605 44.00 23.57 6.77
CA ARG A 605 43.92 24.32 5.50
C ARG A 605 44.64 25.67 5.62
N LEU A 606 44.46 26.37 6.73
CA LEU A 606 45.11 27.66 6.98
C LEU A 606 46.64 27.50 7.10
N VAL A 607 47.12 26.52 7.87
CA VAL A 607 48.56 26.23 8.01
C VAL A 607 49.18 25.88 6.66
N GLN A 608 48.51 25.06 5.84
CA GLN A 608 49.00 24.70 4.51
C GLN A 608 49.11 25.90 3.58
N ALA A 609 48.13 26.81 3.58
CA ALA A 609 48.21 28.04 2.80
C ALA A 609 49.31 28.97 3.30
N MET A 610 49.44 29.15 4.62
CA MET A 610 50.50 29.99 5.20
C MET A 610 51.91 29.46 4.87
N LYS A 611 52.11 28.14 4.73
CA LYS A 611 53.40 27.52 4.40
C LYS A 611 53.74 27.54 2.91
N TYR A 612 52.77 27.20 2.06
CA TYR A 612 53.05 26.81 0.67
C TYR A 612 52.31 27.66 -0.37
N LYS A 613 51.26 28.40 0.02
CA LYS A 613 50.38 29.16 -0.89
C LYS A 613 49.89 30.46 -0.22
N PRO A 614 50.79 31.41 0.10
CA PRO A 614 50.43 32.63 0.83
C PRO A 614 49.34 33.45 0.13
N GLU A 615 49.27 33.41 -1.21
CA GLU A 615 48.25 34.06 -2.01
C GLU A 615 46.82 33.54 -1.76
N LYS A 616 46.65 32.34 -1.19
CA LYS A 616 45.34 31.74 -0.88
C LYS A 616 44.90 31.91 0.57
N VAL A 617 45.72 32.52 1.42
CA VAL A 617 45.43 32.64 2.86
C VAL A 617 44.13 33.40 3.11
N GLU A 618 43.93 34.52 2.41
CA GLU A 618 42.74 35.36 2.59
C GLU A 618 41.47 34.68 2.08
N GLU A 619 41.57 33.92 0.98
CA GLU A 619 40.48 33.10 0.44
C GLU A 619 40.05 32.02 1.45
N ILE A 620 41.00 31.33 2.07
CA ILE A 620 40.72 30.29 3.07
C ILE A 620 40.16 30.90 4.35
N LYS A 621 40.69 32.04 4.82
CA LYS A 621 40.16 32.75 5.97
C LYS A 621 38.69 33.10 5.78
N LYS A 622 38.32 33.58 4.59
CA LYS A 622 36.93 33.89 4.26
C LYS A 622 36.05 32.64 4.14
N LEU A 623 36.57 31.57 3.55
CA LEU A 623 35.81 30.32 3.36
C LEU A 623 35.50 29.62 4.70
N TYR A 624 36.43 29.68 5.65
CA TYR A 624 36.32 29.02 6.97
C TYR A 624 36.16 30.02 8.13
N GLU A 625 35.69 31.24 7.87
CA GLU A 625 35.63 32.35 8.84
C GLU A 625 35.03 31.92 10.18
N ASN A 626 33.81 31.37 10.15
CA ASN A 626 33.10 30.90 11.33
C ASN A 626 33.83 29.76 12.07
N ASP A 627 34.54 28.90 11.35
CA ASP A 627 35.25 27.76 11.93
C ASP A 627 36.57 28.22 12.58
N LEU A 628 37.27 29.17 11.94
CA LEU A 628 38.47 29.79 12.48
C LEU A 628 38.18 30.66 13.70
N GLU A 629 37.08 31.42 13.71
CA GLU A 629 36.66 32.19 14.88
C GLU A 629 36.44 31.31 16.10
N ARG A 630 35.77 30.16 15.92
CA ARG A 630 35.59 29.19 17.01
C ARG A 630 36.91 28.59 17.46
N LEU A 631 37.77 28.18 16.52
CA LEU A 631 39.12 27.67 16.81
C LEU A 631 39.92 28.67 17.67
N PHE A 632 39.98 29.94 17.25
CA PHE A 632 40.70 30.98 17.97
C PHE A 632 40.11 31.28 19.35
N THR A 633 38.78 31.21 19.47
CA THR A 633 38.08 31.33 20.76
C THR A 633 38.46 30.19 21.71
N VAL A 634 38.49 28.95 21.23
CA VAL A 634 38.81 27.75 22.01
C VAL A 634 40.29 27.71 22.42
N LEU A 635 41.19 28.16 21.53
CA LEU A 635 42.62 28.28 21.78
C LEU A 635 42.99 29.52 22.60
N LYS A 636 42.09 30.51 22.69
CA LYS A 636 42.34 31.84 23.28
C LYS A 636 43.51 32.57 22.62
N VAL A 637 43.59 32.52 21.29
CA VAL A 637 44.67 33.10 20.48
C VAL A 637 44.10 34.24 19.63
N ASN A 638 44.88 35.32 19.47
CA ASN A 638 44.51 36.43 18.61
C ASN A 638 44.82 36.10 17.13
N PRO A 639 43.90 36.29 16.17
CA PRO A 639 44.15 36.07 14.75
C PRO A 639 45.32 36.87 14.16
N ASN A 640 45.75 37.94 14.83
CA ASN A 640 46.85 38.80 14.40
C ASN A 640 48.17 38.56 15.17
N ASP A 641 48.27 37.45 15.91
CA ASP A 641 49.49 37.11 16.65
C ASP A 641 50.66 36.81 15.69
N PRO A 642 51.84 37.46 15.83
CA PRO A 642 52.99 37.20 14.98
C PRO A 642 53.51 35.74 15.05
N ASP A 643 53.23 35.00 16.13
CA ASP A 643 53.58 33.58 16.29
C ASP A 643 52.43 32.61 15.94
N LEU A 644 51.34 33.10 15.33
CA LEU A 644 50.14 32.31 15.01
C LEU A 644 50.46 31.00 14.27
N LEU A 645 51.36 31.05 13.28
CA LEU A 645 51.74 29.85 12.51
C LEU A 645 52.31 28.75 13.41
N LYS A 646 53.20 29.09 14.35
CA LYS A 646 53.82 28.13 15.28
C LYS A 646 52.82 27.56 16.27
N ILE A 647 51.79 28.34 16.62
CA ILE A 647 50.71 27.89 17.51
C ILE A 647 49.81 26.91 16.77
N LEU A 648 49.37 27.26 15.55
CA LEU A 648 48.48 26.42 14.73
C LEU A 648 49.15 25.12 14.25
N GLU A 649 50.46 25.13 13.98
CA GLU A 649 51.23 23.92 13.65
C GLU A 649 51.21 22.87 14.77
N LYS A 650 51.05 23.31 16.02
CA LYS A 650 50.96 22.41 17.16
C LYS A 650 49.56 21.87 17.36
N VAL A 651 48.55 22.32 16.61
CA VAL A 651 47.16 21.86 16.77
C VAL A 651 46.99 20.53 16.04
N GLU A 652 46.81 19.46 16.81
CA GLU A 652 46.56 18.11 16.34
C GLU A 652 45.30 17.54 17.01
N PRO A 653 44.66 16.51 16.42
CA PRO A 653 43.48 15.89 17.02
C PRO A 653 43.68 15.47 18.48
N ASP A 654 44.89 15.05 18.86
CA ASP A 654 45.20 14.56 20.21
C ASP A 654 45.31 15.68 21.26
N ASN A 655 45.69 16.90 20.86
CA ASN A 655 45.89 18.03 21.77
C ASN A 655 44.81 19.12 21.67
N TYR A 656 43.87 18.97 20.74
CA TYR A 656 42.67 19.79 20.62
C TYR A 656 41.44 18.96 21.03
N PRO A 657 41.15 18.81 22.34
CA PRO A 657 40.06 17.97 22.82
C PRO A 657 38.68 18.63 22.64
N LEU A 658 37.64 17.80 22.69
CA LEU A 658 36.25 18.20 22.73
C LEU A 658 35.94 18.85 24.10
N LYS A 659 35.86 20.18 24.10
CA LYS A 659 35.50 21.01 25.24
C LYS A 659 33.99 21.25 25.37
N LEU A 660 33.57 21.67 26.57
CA LEU A 660 32.19 22.10 26.90
C LEU A 660 31.63 23.12 25.89
N TYR A 661 32.47 24.05 25.42
CA TYR A 661 32.13 25.07 24.41
C TYR A 661 31.51 24.48 23.13
N HIS A 662 32.01 23.35 22.63
CA HIS A 662 31.49 22.76 21.39
C HIS A 662 30.06 22.23 21.58
N PHE A 663 29.74 21.71 22.77
CA PHE A 663 28.39 21.25 23.10
C PHE A 663 27.41 22.41 23.22
N GLU A 664 27.84 23.54 23.79
CA GLU A 664 27.02 24.77 23.84
C GLU A 664 26.72 25.29 22.44
N LYS A 665 27.74 25.38 21.58
CA LYS A 665 27.56 25.83 20.18
C LYS A 665 26.73 24.88 19.33
N ALA A 666 26.83 23.57 19.55
CA ALA A 666 25.97 22.60 18.89
C ALA A 666 24.49 22.75 19.32
N LEU A 667 24.25 23.03 20.61
CA LEU A 667 22.90 23.22 21.14
C LEU A 667 22.25 24.55 20.71
N GLU A 668 23.05 25.58 20.45
CA GLU A 668 22.59 26.86 19.87
C GLU A 668 22.06 26.63 18.44
N ARG A 669 22.82 25.94 17.57
CA ARG A 669 22.40 25.63 16.18
C ARG A 669 21.14 24.76 16.08
N THR A 670 20.95 23.87 17.06
CA THR A 670 19.76 23.01 17.16
C THR A 670 18.45 23.80 17.24
N TYR A 671 18.47 25.03 17.74
CA TYR A 671 17.29 25.90 17.82
C TYR A 671 16.82 26.38 16.43
N ASP A 672 17.77 26.67 15.54
CA ASP A 672 17.47 27.15 14.18
C ASP A 672 16.88 26.04 13.31
N GLU A 673 17.42 24.81 13.41
CA GLU A 673 16.96 23.65 12.63
C GLU A 673 15.60 23.13 13.03
N ALA A 674 15.22 23.13 14.31
CA ALA A 674 13.90 22.62 14.73
C ALA A 674 12.77 23.57 14.29
N VAL A 675 13.04 24.87 14.24
CA VAL A 675 12.13 25.89 13.71
C VAL A 675 12.14 25.84 12.18
N GLU A 676 13.30 25.71 11.54
CA GLU A 676 13.42 25.56 10.08
C GLU A 676 12.78 24.27 9.57
N GLU A 677 12.99 23.11 10.20
CA GLU A 677 12.49 21.80 9.75
C GLU A 677 10.97 21.70 9.96
N ALA A 678 10.45 22.25 11.06
CA ALA A 678 9.02 22.45 11.25
C ALA A 678 8.45 23.41 10.20
N GLN A 679 9.13 24.53 9.90
CA GLN A 679 8.73 25.46 8.84
C GLN A 679 8.83 24.85 7.44
N LYS A 680 9.80 23.97 7.18
CA LYS A 680 10.04 23.32 5.88
C LYS A 680 9.01 22.24 5.59
N MET A 681 8.70 21.40 6.58
CA MET A 681 7.59 20.45 6.51
C MET A 681 6.23 21.16 6.41
N MET A 682 6.08 22.34 7.03
CA MET A 682 4.87 23.17 6.91
C MET A 682 4.73 23.84 5.53
N LEU A 683 5.84 24.26 4.90
CA LEU A 683 5.83 24.95 3.59
C LEU A 683 5.68 24.00 2.40
N GLU A 684 6.14 22.75 2.50
CA GLU A 684 6.10 21.78 1.38
C GLU A 684 4.73 21.14 1.14
N THR A 685 3.79 21.23 2.09
CA THR A 685 2.62 20.32 2.10
C THR A 685 1.28 20.95 1.66
N VAL A 686 1.10 22.28 1.63
CA VAL A 686 -0.25 22.88 1.42
C VAL A 686 -0.32 24.11 0.48
N ARG A 687 0.77 24.84 0.23
CA ARG A 687 0.71 26.11 -0.50
C ARG A 687 0.86 25.94 -2.02
N ILE A 688 -0.22 26.22 -2.75
CA ILE A 688 -0.28 26.11 -4.22
C ILE A 688 0.29 27.37 -4.88
N GLN A 689 1.21 27.21 -5.83
CA GLN A 689 1.89 28.34 -6.49
C GLN A 689 1.08 28.99 -7.63
N LYS A 690 0.02 28.32 -8.10
CA LYS A 690 -0.83 28.82 -9.18
C LYS A 690 -2.08 29.50 -8.62
N PRO A 691 -2.55 30.61 -9.23
CA PRO A 691 -3.86 31.17 -8.94
C PRO A 691 -4.95 30.12 -9.17
N GLU A 692 -5.89 30.00 -8.22
CA GLU A 692 -7.02 29.07 -8.31
C GLU A 692 -8.30 29.78 -7.87
N VAL A 693 -9.44 29.27 -8.36
CA VAL A 693 -10.77 29.73 -7.99
C VAL A 693 -11.16 29.10 -6.65
N GLY A 694 -11.74 29.90 -5.77
CA GLY A 694 -12.24 29.46 -4.48
C GLY A 694 -11.17 29.24 -3.42
N LYS A 695 -9.90 29.60 -3.68
CA LYS A 695 -8.80 29.42 -2.72
C LYS A 695 -8.17 30.74 -2.30
N SER A 696 -8.05 30.99 -1.00
CA SER A 696 -7.38 32.17 -0.45
C SER A 696 -6.44 31.83 0.70
N TYR A 697 -5.61 32.79 1.10
CA TYR A 697 -4.52 32.57 2.06
C TYR A 697 -4.67 33.50 3.27
N GLY A 698 -4.99 32.91 4.42
CA GLY A 698 -5.26 33.62 5.67
C GLY A 698 -4.18 33.42 6.74
N LEU A 699 -3.86 34.46 7.51
CA LEU A 699 -2.92 34.34 8.63
C LEU A 699 -3.62 33.80 9.89
N ILE A 700 -3.10 32.70 10.43
CA ILE A 700 -3.65 31.99 11.58
C ILE A 700 -2.63 31.96 12.71
N ALA A 701 -3.06 32.23 13.95
CA ALA A 701 -2.20 32.24 15.14
C ALA A 701 -2.56 31.09 16.09
N LEU A 702 -1.55 30.51 16.73
CA LEU A 702 -1.68 29.41 17.69
C LEU A 702 -1.64 29.94 19.15
N GLY A 703 -2.56 29.46 19.99
CA GLY A 703 -2.68 29.85 21.42
C GLY A 703 -3.50 31.12 21.70
N GLU A 704 -3.77 31.41 22.98
CA GLU A 704 -4.69 32.50 23.43
C GLU A 704 -4.24 33.92 23.01
N ARG A 705 -2.95 34.11 22.74
CA ARG A 705 -2.36 35.42 22.37
C ARG A 705 -1.36 35.35 21.21
N GLY A 706 -1.27 34.24 20.49
CA GLY A 706 -0.24 34.04 19.45
C GLY A 706 1.16 33.76 20.01
N GLU A 707 1.25 33.29 21.25
CA GLU A 707 2.50 32.99 21.96
C GLU A 707 3.19 31.70 21.45
N ALA A 708 2.46 30.86 20.70
CA ALA A 708 2.97 29.62 20.11
C ALA A 708 3.35 29.76 18.61
N GLY A 709 3.43 31.00 18.11
CA GLY A 709 3.70 31.31 16.70
C GLY A 709 2.43 31.36 15.82
N GLY A 710 2.62 31.59 14.52
CA GLY A 710 1.54 31.56 13.52
C GLY A 710 1.98 30.99 12.18
N PHE A 711 1.01 30.66 11.34
CA PHE A 711 1.22 30.11 9.99
C PHE A 711 0.21 30.68 8.99
N VAL A 712 0.47 30.48 7.69
CA VAL A 712 -0.50 30.78 6.63
C VAL A 712 -1.38 29.56 6.39
N GLY A 713 -2.68 29.68 6.66
CA GLY A 713 -3.67 28.66 6.32
C GLY A 713 -4.22 28.85 4.91
N VAL A 714 -4.57 27.74 4.25
CA VAL A 714 -5.27 27.76 2.96
C VAL A 714 -6.76 27.58 3.21
N ILE A 715 -7.57 28.47 2.67
CA ILE A 715 -9.02 28.39 2.75
C ILE A 715 -9.51 27.99 1.38
N GLU A 716 -10.20 26.85 1.30
CA GLU A 716 -10.82 26.33 0.09
C GLU A 716 -12.34 26.43 0.23
N VAL A 717 -12.97 27.07 -0.76
CA VAL A 717 -14.42 27.25 -0.81
C VAL A 717 -14.94 26.61 -2.08
N VAL A 718 -15.81 25.62 -1.91
CA VAL A 718 -16.54 24.96 -2.99
C VAL A 718 -18.01 25.31 -2.87
N VAL A 719 -18.61 25.74 -3.97
CA VAL A 719 -20.01 26.15 -4.01
C VAL A 719 -20.82 25.15 -4.83
N ASN A 720 -21.91 24.66 -4.26
CA ASN A 720 -22.93 23.88 -4.98
C ASN A 720 -24.07 24.81 -5.43
N PRO A 721 -24.23 25.08 -6.74
CA PRO A 721 -25.24 26.00 -7.25
C PRO A 721 -26.67 25.46 -7.23
N LYS A 722 -26.89 24.17 -6.91
CA LYS A 722 -28.21 23.55 -6.76
C LYS A 722 -28.50 23.18 -5.29
N GLY A 723 -28.17 24.10 -4.39
CA GLY A 723 -28.25 23.88 -2.94
C GLY A 723 -29.54 24.40 -2.31
N SER A 724 -29.48 24.55 -1.00
CA SER A 724 -30.53 25.12 -0.13
C SER A 724 -30.09 26.40 0.59
N GLY A 725 -28.91 26.95 0.27
CA GLY A 725 -28.36 28.14 0.91
C GLY A 725 -27.61 27.87 2.22
N LYS A 726 -27.17 26.62 2.45
CA LYS A 726 -26.51 26.23 3.69
C LYS A 726 -25.00 26.43 3.63
N ILE A 727 -24.42 26.94 4.70
CA ILE A 727 -22.98 27.07 4.87
C ILE A 727 -22.47 25.89 5.70
N HIS A 728 -21.55 25.14 5.12
CA HIS A 728 -20.87 24.00 5.73
C HIS A 728 -19.40 24.35 5.92
N VAL A 729 -18.92 24.39 7.16
CA VAL A 729 -17.49 24.54 7.45
C VAL A 729 -16.94 23.16 7.84
N VAL A 730 -15.96 22.65 7.09
CA VAL A 730 -15.38 21.32 7.23
C VAL A 730 -13.96 21.44 7.81
N GLY A 731 -13.66 20.73 8.90
CA GLY A 731 -12.36 20.72 9.57
C GLY A 731 -12.45 20.41 11.07
N SER A 732 -11.36 19.97 11.69
CA SER A 732 -11.28 19.61 13.13
C SER A 732 -11.26 20.81 14.09
N GLU A 733 -11.28 22.05 13.57
CA GLU A 733 -11.06 23.30 14.33
C GLU A 733 -12.18 24.33 14.13
N VAL A 734 -13.44 23.90 13.92
CA VAL A 734 -14.55 24.85 13.71
C VAL A 734 -14.98 25.47 15.05
N GLY A 735 -14.43 26.63 15.38
CA GLY A 735 -14.95 27.51 16.43
C GLY A 735 -16.18 28.29 15.96
N GLU A 736 -17.08 28.66 16.87
CA GLU A 736 -18.29 29.47 16.58
C GLU A 736 -17.97 30.78 15.84
N SER A 737 -16.78 31.35 16.07
CA SER A 737 -16.32 32.60 15.44
C SER A 737 -16.00 32.49 13.94
N ILE A 738 -15.50 31.33 13.50
CA ILE A 738 -15.23 31.07 12.07
C ILE A 738 -16.55 30.91 11.32
N LEU A 739 -17.48 30.17 11.93
CA LEU A 739 -18.81 29.98 11.38
C LEU A 739 -19.55 31.33 11.27
N ALA A 740 -19.50 32.16 12.32
CA ALA A 740 -20.07 33.51 12.29
C ALA A 740 -19.46 34.38 11.18
N SER A 741 -18.13 34.38 11.04
CA SER A 741 -17.44 35.13 9.97
C SER A 741 -17.83 34.65 8.57
N ALA A 742 -18.07 33.35 8.39
CA ALA A 742 -18.54 32.79 7.13
C ALA A 742 -19.98 33.21 6.82
N TYR A 743 -20.87 33.24 7.81
CA TYR A 743 -22.23 33.77 7.66
C TYR A 743 -22.22 35.27 7.33
N ASP A 744 -21.42 36.07 8.03
CA ASP A 744 -21.28 37.50 7.77
C ASP A 744 -20.79 37.77 6.33
N ALA A 745 -19.80 37.00 5.88
CA ALA A 745 -19.32 37.06 4.50
C ALA A 745 -20.42 36.69 3.49
N PHE A 746 -21.17 35.62 3.74
CA PHE A 746 -22.24 35.17 2.85
C PHE A 746 -23.40 36.18 2.77
N ILE A 747 -23.79 36.76 3.91
CA ILE A 747 -24.81 37.81 3.98
C ILE A 747 -24.36 39.03 3.19
N TYR A 748 -23.12 39.50 3.41
CA TYR A 748 -22.61 40.66 2.70
C TYR A 748 -22.54 40.42 1.19
N ILE A 749 -21.96 39.30 0.75
CA ILE A 749 -21.85 38.95 -0.68
C ILE A 749 -23.23 38.82 -1.33
N ASN A 750 -24.22 38.24 -0.66
CA ASN A 750 -25.59 38.18 -1.18
C ASN A 750 -26.25 39.56 -1.24
N SER A 751 -26.02 40.43 -0.26
CA SER A 751 -26.61 41.78 -0.26
C SER A 751 -26.11 42.65 -1.42
N ILE A 752 -24.83 42.51 -1.81
CA ILE A 752 -24.25 43.24 -2.96
C ILE A 752 -24.53 42.55 -4.30
N SER A 753 -25.05 41.32 -4.32
CA SER A 753 -25.32 40.54 -5.54
C SER A 753 -26.81 40.29 -5.79
N ASP A 754 -27.68 41.09 -5.16
CA ASP A 754 -29.14 40.98 -5.25
C ASP A 754 -29.65 39.56 -4.91
N TRP A 755 -29.04 38.94 -3.90
CA TRP A 755 -29.37 37.60 -3.39
C TRP A 755 -29.30 36.48 -4.43
N ARG A 756 -28.53 36.67 -5.51
CA ARG A 756 -28.38 35.69 -6.59
C ARG A 756 -27.84 34.34 -6.12
N PHE A 757 -27.07 34.32 -5.04
CA PHE A 757 -26.43 33.12 -4.50
C PHE A 757 -27.14 32.52 -3.28
N LYS A 758 -28.34 33.01 -2.95
CA LYS A 758 -29.07 32.61 -1.73
C LYS A 758 -29.33 31.12 -1.62
N ASP A 759 -29.52 30.44 -2.76
CA ASP A 759 -29.82 29.00 -2.82
C ASP A 759 -28.55 28.14 -3.06
N HIS A 760 -27.36 28.73 -2.98
CA HIS A 760 -26.11 27.98 -3.16
C HIS A 760 -25.63 27.44 -1.82
N ASP A 761 -25.36 26.12 -1.74
CA ASP A 761 -24.69 25.58 -0.56
C ASP A 761 -23.19 25.86 -0.66
N VAL A 762 -22.60 26.36 0.41
CA VAL A 762 -21.18 26.76 0.45
C VAL A 762 -20.42 25.85 1.39
N TYR A 763 -19.41 25.16 0.87
CA TYR A 763 -18.52 24.29 1.63
C TYR A 763 -17.18 24.98 1.81
N ILE A 764 -16.78 25.22 3.04
CA ILE A 764 -15.55 25.92 3.40
C ILE A 764 -14.65 24.93 4.14
N GLU A 765 -13.53 24.57 3.55
CA GLU A 765 -12.48 23.81 4.22
C GLU A 765 -11.32 24.75 4.55
N ILE A 766 -10.97 24.82 5.84
CA ILE A 766 -9.75 25.49 6.26
C ILE A 766 -8.67 24.41 6.36
N VAL A 767 -7.80 24.39 5.36
CA VAL A 767 -6.66 23.49 5.31
C VAL A 767 -5.56 24.12 6.18
N THR A 768 -5.57 23.74 7.46
CA THR A 768 -4.48 24.08 8.39
C THR A 768 -3.46 22.93 8.42
N PRO A 769 -2.17 23.23 8.64
CA PRO A 769 -1.16 22.22 9.01
C PRO A 769 -1.51 21.50 10.32
N ALA A 770 -2.49 22.02 11.08
CA ALA A 770 -2.89 21.59 12.42
C ALA A 770 -3.97 20.49 12.45
N LYS A 771 -4.23 19.77 11.35
CA LYS A 771 -5.09 18.56 11.31
C LYS A 771 -4.61 17.40 12.22
N GLY A 772 -3.58 17.63 13.04
CA GLY A 772 -3.03 16.74 14.08
C GLY A 772 -2.76 17.41 15.44
N MET A 773 -3.36 18.56 15.75
CA MET A 773 -3.35 19.16 17.10
C MET A 773 -4.78 19.32 17.62
N GLU A 774 -5.41 18.24 18.07
CA GLU A 774 -6.68 18.37 18.81
C GLU A 774 -6.45 18.71 20.30
N LYS A 775 -7.21 19.71 20.77
CA LYS A 775 -7.48 20.16 22.15
C LYS A 775 -6.48 19.71 23.22
N GLN A 776 -5.53 20.59 23.56
CA GLN A 776 -4.79 20.45 24.82
C GLN A 776 -5.74 20.56 26.03
N ILE A 777 -5.75 19.52 26.86
CA ILE A 777 -6.42 19.52 28.17
C ILE A 777 -5.51 20.26 29.14
N ILE A 778 -5.83 21.53 29.43
CA ILE A 778 -5.18 22.29 30.50
C ILE A 778 -6.07 22.20 31.74
N GLY A 779 -6.07 21.03 32.38
CA GLY A 779 -6.77 20.78 33.64
C GLY A 779 -8.22 20.25 33.52
N PRO A 780 -8.85 19.95 34.65
CA PRO A 780 -10.16 19.30 34.68
C PRO A 780 -11.26 20.28 34.24
N GLY A 781 -11.90 19.98 33.11
CA GLY A 781 -13.19 20.58 32.73
C GLY A 781 -13.16 21.84 31.87
N ILE A 782 -12.01 22.35 31.44
CA ILE A 782 -11.93 23.51 30.53
C ILE A 782 -11.37 23.05 29.18
N MET A 783 -12.25 22.92 28.17
CA MET A 783 -11.84 22.72 26.77
C MET A 783 -11.46 24.07 26.15
N ARG A 784 -10.29 24.16 25.51
CA ARG A 784 -9.89 25.33 24.70
C ARG A 784 -9.55 24.91 23.27
N SER A 785 -9.90 25.77 22.31
CA SER A 785 -9.56 25.57 20.89
C SER A 785 -8.06 25.78 20.67
N PRO A 786 -7.36 24.92 19.90
CA PRO A 786 -5.93 25.07 19.59
C PRO A 786 -5.63 26.33 18.75
N VAL A 787 -6.63 26.84 18.04
CA VAL A 787 -6.54 28.00 17.15
C VAL A 787 -7.47 29.13 17.62
N SER A 788 -6.94 30.35 17.61
CA SER A 788 -7.67 31.59 17.94
C SER A 788 -8.36 32.16 16.69
N GLY A 789 -9.71 32.15 16.63
CA GLY A 789 -10.48 33.06 15.75
C GLY A 789 -10.37 34.51 16.26
N PRO A 790 -10.66 35.60 15.48
CA PRO A 790 -11.36 35.76 14.19
C PRO A 790 -10.44 36.29 13.05
N SER A 791 -9.26 35.70 12.89
CA SER A 791 -8.20 36.22 12.02
C SER A 791 -8.38 35.94 10.52
N ALA A 792 -9.14 34.90 10.17
CA ALA A 792 -9.30 34.39 8.81
C ALA A 792 -10.58 34.85 8.10
N GLY A 793 -11.44 35.65 8.75
CA GLY A 793 -12.76 36.03 8.21
C GLY A 793 -12.68 36.74 6.85
N LEU A 794 -11.72 37.67 6.71
CA LEU A 794 -11.46 38.36 5.46
C LEU A 794 -11.05 37.40 4.33
N ALA A 795 -10.22 36.41 4.64
CA ALA A 795 -9.77 35.40 3.68
C ALA A 795 -10.91 34.48 3.24
N ILE A 796 -11.78 34.07 4.17
CA ILE A 796 -12.98 33.29 3.87
C ILE A 796 -13.88 34.05 2.90
N ALA A 797 -14.10 35.34 3.13
CA ALA A 797 -14.93 36.16 2.26
C ALA A 797 -14.35 36.29 0.84
N VAL A 798 -13.03 36.45 0.71
CA VAL A 798 -12.37 36.53 -0.61
C VAL A 798 -12.45 35.20 -1.36
N ALA A 799 -12.21 34.07 -0.69
CA ALA A 799 -12.36 32.74 -1.28
C ALA A 799 -13.82 32.47 -1.70
N MET A 800 -14.79 32.89 -0.88
CA MET A 800 -16.20 32.75 -1.17
C MET A 800 -16.62 33.57 -2.40
N LEU A 801 -16.19 34.84 -2.48
CA LEU A 801 -16.44 35.67 -3.66
C LEU A 801 -15.78 35.11 -4.91
N SER A 802 -14.55 34.59 -4.78
CA SER A 802 -13.83 33.90 -5.86
C SER A 802 -14.64 32.69 -6.37
N ALA A 803 -15.13 31.84 -5.47
CA ALA A 803 -15.91 30.65 -5.82
C ALA A 803 -17.25 30.99 -6.51
N PHE A 804 -17.93 32.06 -6.08
CA PHE A 804 -19.17 32.51 -6.72
C PHE A 804 -18.98 33.13 -8.10
N THR A 805 -17.85 33.83 -8.31
CA THR A 805 -17.60 34.61 -9.53
C THR A 805 -16.71 33.89 -10.54
N GLY A 806 -16.06 32.80 -10.13
CA GLY A 806 -15.11 32.07 -10.97
C GLY A 806 -13.80 32.81 -11.22
N VAL A 807 -13.46 33.80 -10.39
CA VAL A 807 -12.25 34.63 -10.55
C VAL A 807 -11.15 34.15 -9.61
N GLU A 808 -9.96 33.93 -10.16
CA GLU A 808 -8.80 33.42 -9.41
C GLU A 808 -8.24 34.44 -8.41
N VAL A 809 -7.75 33.93 -7.28
CA VAL A 809 -7.09 34.71 -6.23
C VAL A 809 -5.57 34.69 -6.45
N ASP A 810 -4.90 35.82 -6.24
CA ASP A 810 -3.45 35.94 -6.29
C ASP A 810 -2.79 35.16 -5.13
N PRO A 811 -1.96 34.14 -5.41
CA PRO A 811 -1.34 33.31 -4.37
C PRO A 811 -0.23 34.01 -3.57
N THR A 812 0.19 35.21 -3.99
CA THR A 812 1.18 36.03 -3.29
C THR A 812 0.57 36.95 -2.23
N VAL A 813 -0.77 37.03 -2.18
CA VAL A 813 -1.52 37.86 -1.25
C VAL A 813 -1.89 37.02 -0.01
N VAL A 814 -1.42 37.45 1.15
CA VAL A 814 -1.83 36.92 2.46
C VAL A 814 -2.66 37.96 3.19
N MET A 815 -3.67 37.53 3.95
CA MET A 815 -4.60 38.46 4.58
C MET A 815 -4.99 38.09 6.01
N THR A 816 -5.35 39.11 6.78
CA THR A 816 -5.89 38.96 8.13
C THR A 816 -6.98 40.01 8.36
N GLY A 817 -8.02 39.66 9.12
CA GLY A 817 -9.09 40.58 9.46
C GLY A 817 -10.40 39.87 9.73
N ALA A 818 -11.23 40.45 10.60
CA ALA A 818 -12.61 40.03 10.77
C ALA A 818 -13.50 40.77 9.76
N ILE A 819 -14.49 40.09 9.19
CA ILE A 819 -15.48 40.70 8.29
C ILE A 819 -16.81 40.79 9.02
N THR A 820 -17.55 41.87 8.81
CA THR A 820 -18.92 42.04 9.30
C THR A 820 -19.93 41.86 8.17
N ALA A 821 -21.20 41.62 8.51
CA ALA A 821 -22.30 41.57 7.55
C ALA A 821 -22.51 42.88 6.75
N LEU A 822 -21.90 44.00 7.18
CA LEU A 822 -21.87 45.28 6.45
C LEU A 822 -20.66 45.42 5.52
N GLY A 823 -19.78 44.42 5.47
CA GLY A 823 -18.57 44.43 4.63
C GLY A 823 -17.42 45.26 5.19
N GLU A 824 -17.47 45.62 6.47
CA GLU A 824 -16.37 46.30 7.15
C GLU A 824 -15.29 45.32 7.57
N VAL A 825 -14.02 45.76 7.53
CA VAL A 825 -12.87 44.97 7.98
C VAL A 825 -12.47 45.41 9.39
N TRP A 826 -12.78 44.56 10.36
CA TRP A 826 -12.56 44.82 11.78
C TRP A 826 -11.18 44.34 12.26
N PRO A 827 -10.64 45.00 13.31
CA PRO A 827 -9.31 44.70 13.82
C PRO A 827 -9.23 43.32 14.48
N VAL A 828 -8.02 42.76 14.48
CA VAL A 828 -7.73 41.42 15.01
C VAL A 828 -6.49 41.43 15.90
N GLY A 829 -6.47 40.56 16.92
CA GLY A 829 -5.31 40.39 17.81
C GLY A 829 -4.14 39.63 17.15
N GLY A 830 -2.99 39.52 17.83
CA GLY A 830 -1.82 38.77 17.33
C GLY A 830 -1.01 39.50 16.26
N LEU A 831 -1.08 40.83 16.25
CA LEU A 831 -0.33 41.75 15.38
C LEU A 831 0.44 42.80 16.20
N ASP A 832 0.55 42.63 17.52
CA ASP A 832 1.16 43.58 18.46
C ASP A 832 2.32 42.96 19.24
N TYR A 833 3.05 43.76 20.03
CA TYR A 833 4.24 43.32 20.78
C TYR A 833 3.96 42.23 21.83
N ARG A 834 2.68 41.97 22.15
CA ARG A 834 2.25 40.91 23.08
C ARG A 834 2.02 39.58 22.37
N GLY A 835 2.04 39.55 21.04
CA GLY A 835 1.93 38.35 20.21
C GLY A 835 2.14 38.68 18.74
N MET A 836 3.33 38.35 18.18
CA MET A 836 3.70 38.63 16.79
C MET A 836 3.43 37.46 15.83
N GLY A 837 2.76 36.39 16.30
CA GLY A 837 2.62 35.14 15.54
C GLY A 837 2.08 35.30 14.11
N LYS A 838 1.21 36.28 13.82
CA LYS A 838 0.71 36.52 12.45
C LYS A 838 1.71 37.26 11.56
N ILE A 839 2.54 38.12 12.14
CA ILE A 839 3.63 38.79 11.41
C ILE A 839 4.71 37.75 11.11
N GLU A 840 5.05 36.91 12.09
CA GLU A 840 5.97 35.79 11.91
C GLU A 840 5.48 34.81 10.82
N ALA A 841 4.18 34.53 10.79
CA ALA A 841 3.54 33.75 9.73
C ALA A 841 3.71 34.37 8.34
N ALA A 842 3.61 35.71 8.23
CA ALA A 842 3.83 36.41 6.97
C ALA A 842 5.32 36.45 6.57
N LEU A 843 6.23 36.65 7.53
CA LEU A 843 7.68 36.71 7.31
C LEU A 843 8.30 35.35 6.95
N SER A 844 7.74 34.27 7.50
CA SER A 844 8.16 32.89 7.23
C SER A 844 7.68 32.38 5.88
N ASP A 845 6.69 33.04 5.28
CA ASP A 845 6.16 32.62 4.00
C ASP A 845 6.99 33.14 2.81
N GLN A 846 7.45 32.20 1.98
CA GLN A 846 8.34 32.52 0.85
C GLN A 846 7.64 33.20 -0.33
N TYR A 847 6.32 33.05 -0.44
CA TYR A 847 5.50 33.51 -1.57
C TYR A 847 4.77 34.82 -1.29
N ALA A 848 4.62 35.20 -0.02
CA ALA A 848 3.99 36.43 0.40
C ALA A 848 4.74 37.61 -0.21
N ARG A 849 3.99 38.45 -0.91
CA ARG A 849 4.45 39.74 -1.46
C ARG A 849 3.53 40.87 -1.03
N ILE A 850 2.28 40.56 -0.71
CA ILE A 850 1.29 41.53 -0.24
C ILE A 850 0.65 41.00 1.04
N LEU A 851 0.61 41.83 2.07
CA LEU A 851 -0.09 41.58 3.33
C LEU A 851 -1.27 42.54 3.46
N ILE A 852 -2.50 42.03 3.35
CA ILE A 852 -3.73 42.80 3.61
C ILE A 852 -4.08 42.70 5.09
N LEU A 853 -4.31 43.85 5.72
CA LEU A 853 -4.64 43.94 7.14
C LEU A 853 -5.62 45.09 7.44
N PRO A 854 -6.35 45.04 8.57
CA PRO A 854 -7.27 46.11 8.93
C PRO A 854 -6.50 47.41 9.17
N ARG A 855 -7.03 48.54 8.66
CA ARG A 855 -6.40 49.87 8.80
C ARG A 855 -6.07 50.23 10.25
N TYR A 856 -6.94 49.86 11.19
CA TYR A 856 -6.72 50.04 12.62
C TYR A 856 -5.47 49.32 13.14
N ASN A 857 -5.23 48.07 12.69
CA ASN A 857 -4.03 47.32 13.08
C ASN A 857 -2.77 47.94 12.46
N TYR A 858 -2.85 48.37 11.20
CA TYR A 858 -1.74 49.03 10.50
C TYR A 858 -1.29 50.32 11.20
N GLU A 859 -2.23 51.18 11.59
CA GLU A 859 -1.92 52.44 12.27
C GLU A 859 -1.22 52.24 13.63
N ARG A 860 -1.46 51.10 14.30
CA ARG A 860 -0.80 50.71 15.55
C ARG A 860 0.52 49.96 15.38
N LEU A 861 0.78 49.41 14.19
CA LEU A 861 2.04 48.75 13.84
C LEU A 861 3.16 49.75 13.51
N LYS A 862 2.81 50.96 13.05
CA LYS A 862 3.76 52.04 12.69
C LYS A 862 4.74 52.47 13.78
N SER A 863 4.48 52.11 15.04
CA SER A 863 5.39 52.41 16.17
C SER A 863 6.49 51.37 16.38
N PHE A 864 6.51 50.27 15.61
CA PHE A 864 7.41 49.13 15.79
C PHE A 864 8.28 48.86 14.56
N GLU A 865 9.49 48.30 14.74
CA GLU A 865 10.44 47.93 13.66
C GLU A 865 9.90 46.88 12.66
N THR A 866 8.70 46.36 12.90
CA THR A 866 8.01 45.32 12.12
C THR A 866 7.72 45.70 10.67
N GLU A 867 7.34 46.96 10.40
CA GLU A 867 7.07 47.43 9.03
C GLU A 867 8.35 47.39 8.19
N LYS A 868 9.49 47.72 8.81
CA LYS A 868 10.81 47.67 8.17
C LYS A 868 11.22 46.23 7.85
N LEU A 869 11.02 45.29 8.78
CA LEU A 869 11.32 43.86 8.58
C LEU A 869 10.52 43.24 7.41
N LEU A 870 9.23 43.56 7.30
CA LEU A 870 8.38 43.10 6.20
C LEU A 870 8.82 43.71 4.85
N LEU A 871 9.18 45.00 4.83
CA LEU A 871 9.73 45.68 3.66
C LEU A 871 11.08 45.11 3.23
N GLU A 872 11.99 44.82 4.17
CA GLU A 872 13.27 44.15 3.90
C GLU A 872 13.08 42.75 3.29
N ARG A 873 11.97 42.09 3.60
CA ARG A 873 11.57 40.81 3.00
C ARG A 873 10.78 40.94 1.69
N GLY A 874 10.53 42.17 1.23
CA GLY A 874 9.78 42.44 -0.01
C GLY A 874 8.27 42.24 0.12
N ILE A 875 7.71 42.29 1.33
CA ILE A 875 6.28 42.18 1.60
C ILE A 875 5.69 43.57 1.78
N LYS A 876 4.77 43.96 0.89
CA LYS A 876 4.05 45.24 0.95
C LYS A 876 2.79 45.10 1.81
N MET A 877 2.71 45.89 2.89
CA MET A 877 1.52 45.98 3.72
C MET A 877 0.48 46.90 3.05
N ILE A 878 -0.78 46.45 2.98
CA ILE A 878 -1.89 47.24 2.45
C ILE A 878 -3.02 47.31 3.48
N PRO A 879 -3.24 48.48 4.13
CA PRO A 879 -4.36 48.66 5.04
C PRO A 879 -5.68 48.78 4.27
N VAL A 880 -6.70 48.08 4.75
CA VAL A 880 -8.07 48.13 4.19
C VAL A 880 -9.10 48.46 5.26
N GLN A 881 -10.20 49.09 4.87
CA GLN A 881 -11.36 49.35 5.72
C GLN A 881 -12.58 48.54 5.30
N THR A 882 -12.66 48.16 4.02
CA THR A 882 -13.81 47.43 3.46
C THR A 882 -13.37 46.12 2.79
N PHE A 883 -14.30 45.17 2.74
CA PHE A 883 -14.10 43.89 2.06
C PHE A 883 -13.82 44.07 0.57
N LEU A 884 -14.52 45.00 -0.11
CA LEU A 884 -14.34 45.25 -1.53
C LEU A 884 -12.95 45.79 -1.87
N GLU A 885 -12.34 46.60 -0.99
CA GLU A 885 -10.94 47.02 -1.13
C GLU A 885 -10.01 45.81 -1.09
N ALA A 886 -10.19 44.92 -0.10
CA ALA A 886 -9.39 43.70 0.02
C ALA A 886 -9.56 42.77 -1.20
N ALA A 887 -10.79 42.57 -1.65
CA ALA A 887 -11.11 41.75 -2.82
C ALA A 887 -10.51 42.33 -4.12
N SER A 888 -10.48 43.66 -4.27
CA SER A 888 -9.90 44.33 -5.43
C SER A 888 -8.38 44.12 -5.56
N ILE A 889 -7.72 43.89 -4.44
CA ILE A 889 -6.28 43.63 -4.36
C ILE A 889 -6.00 42.13 -4.52
N ALA A 890 -6.83 41.28 -3.92
CA ALA A 890 -6.59 39.84 -3.87
C ALA A 890 -7.00 39.08 -5.15
N LEU A 891 -7.93 39.60 -5.95
CA LEU A 891 -8.45 38.93 -7.15
C LEU A 891 -7.78 39.46 -8.43
N LEU A 892 -7.22 38.55 -9.25
CA LEU A 892 -6.43 38.91 -10.43
C LEU A 892 -7.22 39.56 -11.58
N ASN A 893 -8.55 39.49 -11.56
CA ASN A 893 -9.43 40.10 -12.56
C ASN A 893 -10.69 40.73 -11.91
N PHE A 894 -10.48 41.55 -10.88
CA PHE A 894 -11.59 42.13 -10.12
C PHE A 894 -12.59 42.96 -10.95
N ASP A 895 -12.19 43.54 -12.09
CA ASP A 895 -13.11 44.27 -12.97
C ASP A 895 -14.27 43.37 -13.47
N LYS A 896 -14.01 42.08 -13.73
CA LYS A 896 -15.06 41.11 -14.08
C LYS A 896 -16.02 40.86 -12.94
N VAL A 897 -15.53 40.89 -11.70
CA VAL A 897 -16.35 40.76 -10.48
C VAL A 897 -17.20 42.01 -10.30
N LYS A 898 -16.62 43.18 -10.51
CA LYS A 898 -17.30 44.48 -10.43
C LYS A 898 -18.44 44.57 -11.46
N GLU A 899 -18.25 44.08 -12.69
CA GLU A 899 -19.33 43.95 -13.67
C GLU A 899 -20.40 42.91 -13.27
N PHE A 900 -20.01 41.85 -12.56
CA PHE A 900 -20.92 40.80 -12.08
C PHE A 900 -21.79 41.26 -10.91
N ILE A 901 -21.25 42.17 -10.07
CA ILE A 901 -21.90 42.77 -8.90
C ILE A 901 -22.73 44.01 -9.30
N LEU A 902 -22.23 44.86 -10.21
CA LEU A 902 -22.88 46.14 -10.61
C LEU A 902 -23.86 46.03 -11.79
N LYS A 903 -24.10 44.84 -12.35
CA LYS A 903 -25.06 44.68 -13.47
C LYS A 903 -26.53 44.85 -13.09
N THR A 904 -26.84 45.16 -11.83
CA THR A 904 -28.21 45.29 -11.31
C THR A 904 -28.60 46.71 -10.89
N ASP A 905 -27.80 47.74 -11.16
CA ASP A 905 -28.18 49.13 -10.80
C ASP A 905 -29.00 49.89 -11.87
N ASN A 906 -29.39 49.24 -12.98
CA ASN A 906 -30.19 49.89 -14.04
C ASN A 906 -31.62 49.36 -14.22
N THR A 907 -32.10 48.46 -13.36
CA THR A 907 -33.49 47.99 -13.42
C THR A 907 -34.01 47.59 -12.04
N GLN A 908 -34.28 48.56 -11.17
CA GLN A 908 -35.46 48.61 -10.27
C GLN A 908 -35.30 49.71 -9.21
N ALA A 909 -35.42 50.97 -9.68
CA ALA A 909 -36.06 51.98 -8.86
C ALA A 909 -37.54 51.61 -8.72
N SER A 910 -37.91 50.77 -7.75
CA SER A 910 -39.23 50.74 -7.11
C SER A 910 -39.40 49.52 -6.19
N SER A 911 -39.80 49.83 -4.95
CA SER A 911 -40.65 49.03 -4.06
C SER A 911 -40.01 47.98 -3.13
N GLN A 912 -40.44 48.12 -1.86
CA GLN A 912 -40.51 47.15 -0.76
C GLN A 912 -39.37 47.15 0.28
N GLN A 913 -39.63 47.93 1.34
CA GLN A 913 -39.31 47.54 2.72
C GLN A 913 -39.73 46.09 2.97
N ILE A 914 -38.79 45.23 3.41
CA ILE A 914 -39.14 43.98 4.08
C ILE A 914 -38.32 43.86 5.37
N ASN A 915 -39.07 43.58 6.44
CA ASN A 915 -38.70 43.46 7.85
C ASN A 915 -37.62 42.39 8.10
N TYR A 916 -36.63 42.72 8.93
CA TYR A 916 -35.81 41.75 9.64
C TYR A 916 -36.60 41.13 10.79
N LYS A 917 -37.11 39.91 10.59
CA LYS A 917 -37.43 38.91 11.63
C LYS A 917 -37.65 37.57 10.94
N ASP A 918 -36.59 36.79 10.86
CA ASP A 918 -36.53 35.35 11.18
C ASP A 918 -35.07 34.86 11.09
#